data_AF-A0A2M7UCF1-F1
#
_entry.id   AF-A0A2M7UCF1-F1
#
_cell.length_a   1.000
_cell.length_b   1.000
_cell.length_c   1.000
_cell.angle_alpha   90.00
_cell.angle_beta   90.00
_cell.angle_gamma   90.00
#
_symmetry.space_group_name_H-M   'P 1'
#
loop_
_entity.id
_entity.type
_entity.pdbx_description
1 polymer ?
#
loop_
_entity_poly.entity_id
_entity_poly.type
_entity_poly.pdbx_seq_one_letter_code
_entity_poly.pdbx_strand_id
1 'polypeptide(L)'
;MSVLKSMRFTILVLMSCVSVFGYQLQKNLPAPNQLQFSIQIPESRSNVTYTVGNRTIVVPSLQDAEWVYFPADNRLRPVISLPIVLPPDGALPNVTVQSQILEDFVVSFPEFSESEAENQMVSRVPTNVQPGAAVQVVRSGRAGDRWFGNVLIQPFSSENTRVTGLTVLLDFGGAPTSHSNPVRQAAIPGINAELASNWVIPHVRQLKKPTDILPSGTWYKFPISEHGIYSINRSSLPSEIPSVSPSKWRIFAPYYMGKALPQILNGDGAVPPNLIEIGYQAMGLSDGVLAGDDNLRFFARGPNGDLDGDMVLNPFFTEVYYWLLIPDDPAAQGKPIQLASSDGGTPSDTIDSYQEIFYHEVDKTNPLLSGLTWIGEPFYGPSDQLSMNFEVSDQVSSGDLMISARFFPGFESTLNTDAHQVSLLINQTTLRQFYSAGTAAFNVTGSANGGLLNSGSNQIRINYQANRSQSVIHLDSLRLSYKRYLAPKSNGLLLGHLNLTDGINDLTFFNLTSDYHFWNITDASTPSEIIPQGGHFQIAGPGKMHILGFDESDVMTVNVTPVSEFSYRLRIPENDAKYIIITPQVFSQEAERMKDLHENRVLMENRMSVKIAYLDDIYNEFAGGASDPTAIRNFLSYAYWNWQTPPEYVLLMGDADYDFRNITRQSKILVPVWETDGTTNGNLSDIATRSTDDYFVYLAGGAGDRAPDMAIGRLPARDPSSLTTIIDKIDDYLTNPVPGIWRNTAILVGDDPLRPNVGETMHISQCEDLDNRLPNSFITHKIYLTEYPDVQDPTSAYVRKPDAREDLLQKIYDGAVIVTYMGHGSPTVWAQERVFTQSDLPRLNTS
;
A
#
# COMPACT_ATOMS: atom_id res chain seq x y z
N MET A 1 13.80 16.12 4.95
CA MET A 1 14.81 15.12 4.48
C MET A 1 15.28 14.24 5.65
N SER A 2 14.34 13.75 6.47
CA SER A 2 14.63 13.05 7.73
C SER A 2 13.55 12.02 8.06
N VAL A 3 13.34 11.04 7.17
CA VAL A 3 12.56 9.82 7.44
C VAL A 3 13.13 8.70 6.56
N LEU A 4 14.33 8.21 6.87
CA LEU A 4 14.93 7.01 6.25
C LEU A 4 16.17 6.57 7.05
N LYS A 5 16.05 6.45 8.38
CA LYS A 5 17.16 5.99 9.24
C LYS A 5 16.69 5.14 10.43
N SER A 6 15.88 4.12 10.18
CA SER A 6 15.77 2.98 11.11
C SER A 6 15.10 1.79 10.42
N MET A 7 15.85 1.02 9.66
CA MET A 7 15.60 -0.41 9.36
C MET A 7 16.67 -0.87 8.37
N ARG A 8 17.80 -1.32 8.89
CA ARG A 8 18.77 -2.15 8.15
C ARG A 8 19.08 -3.35 9.04
N PHE A 9 18.18 -4.33 9.02
CA PHE A 9 18.42 -5.70 9.47
C PHE A 9 17.30 -6.60 8.91
N THR A 10 17.25 -6.79 7.58
CA THR A 10 16.46 -7.86 6.96
C THR A 10 17.09 -8.26 5.64
N ILE A 11 17.78 -9.41 5.58
CA ILE A 11 17.96 -10.19 4.34
C ILE A 11 17.76 -11.68 4.67
N LEU A 12 17.01 -12.32 3.77
CA LEU A 12 16.49 -13.68 3.71
C LEU A 12 17.49 -14.81 4.02
N VAL A 13 16.92 -15.91 4.53
CA VAL A 13 17.54 -17.20 4.86
C VAL A 13 16.69 -18.31 4.23
N LEU A 14 17.32 -19.41 3.76
CA LEU A 14 16.91 -20.85 3.74
C LEU A 14 17.96 -21.62 2.88
N MET A 15 18.48 -22.84 3.12
CA MET A 15 18.54 -23.80 4.24
C MET A 15 19.82 -24.67 4.16
N SER A 16 20.23 -25.17 5.34
CA SER A 16 20.71 -26.53 5.65
C SER A 16 21.87 -27.17 4.85
N CYS A 17 23.09 -27.00 5.35
CA CYS A 17 23.83 -28.06 6.03
C CYS A 17 25.00 -27.42 6.80
N VAL A 18 25.43 -28.05 7.88
CA VAL A 18 26.44 -27.55 8.83
C VAL A 18 27.79 -27.30 8.16
N SER A 19 28.00 -26.09 7.61
CA SER A 19 29.30 -25.40 7.39
C SER A 19 29.12 -24.01 6.73
N VAL A 20 28.14 -23.20 7.18
CA VAL A 20 27.76 -21.91 6.52
C VAL A 20 28.51 -20.69 7.10
N PHE A 21 29.65 -20.89 7.75
CA PHE A 21 30.55 -19.81 8.08
C PHE A 21 31.99 -20.34 8.01
N GLY A 22 32.95 -19.51 7.63
CA GLY A 22 34.37 -19.86 7.61
C GLY A 22 34.97 -20.22 8.99
N TYR A 23 34.15 -20.24 10.05
CA TYR A 23 34.57 -20.56 11.41
C TYR A 23 34.85 -22.06 11.61
N GLN A 24 35.88 -22.38 12.40
CA GLN A 24 35.81 -23.55 13.28
C GLN A 24 34.92 -23.23 14.49
N LEU A 25 33.61 -23.05 14.24
CA LEU A 25 32.62 -22.83 15.29
C LEU A 25 32.20 -24.18 15.85
N GLN A 26 32.70 -24.53 17.05
CA GLN A 26 32.24 -25.72 17.77
C GLN A 26 31.05 -25.33 18.63
N LYS A 27 29.96 -26.09 18.54
CA LYS A 27 28.72 -25.83 19.28
C LYS A 27 28.39 -27.02 20.18
N ASN A 28 27.83 -26.74 21.34
CA ASN A 28 27.35 -27.73 22.27
C ASN A 28 26.09 -27.21 22.99
N LEU A 29 25.19 -28.11 23.37
CA LEU A 29 23.95 -27.79 24.08
C LEU A 29 24.03 -28.37 25.51
N PRO A 30 24.65 -27.66 26.47
CA PRO A 30 24.85 -28.18 27.83
C PRO A 30 23.53 -28.36 28.59
N ALA A 31 22.45 -27.67 28.19
CA ALA A 31 21.10 -27.82 28.73
C ALA A 31 20.04 -27.44 27.67
N PRO A 32 18.75 -27.79 27.87
CA PRO A 32 17.68 -27.53 26.89
C PRO A 32 17.46 -26.06 26.51
N ASN A 33 17.95 -25.10 27.29
CA ASN A 33 17.84 -23.66 27.03
C ASN A 33 19.21 -22.97 27.01
N GLN A 34 20.29 -23.73 26.81
CA GLN A 34 21.65 -23.19 26.81
C GLN A 34 22.38 -23.56 25.52
N LEU A 35 22.98 -22.55 24.89
CA LEU A 35 23.92 -22.75 23.79
C LEU A 35 25.33 -22.39 24.27
N GLN A 36 26.23 -23.35 24.20
CA GLN A 36 27.67 -23.10 24.31
C GLN A 36 28.27 -23.10 22.91
N PHE A 37 29.10 -22.11 22.59
CA PHE A 37 29.88 -22.13 21.36
C PHE A 37 31.31 -21.67 21.59
N SER A 38 32.22 -22.23 20.82
CA SER A 38 33.64 -21.87 20.78
C SER A 38 34.01 -21.45 19.36
N ILE A 39 34.67 -20.30 19.24
CA ILE A 39 35.13 -19.73 17.98
C ILE A 39 36.64 -19.48 18.04
N GLN A 40 37.33 -19.76 16.93
CA GLN A 40 38.70 -19.30 16.68
C GLN A 40 38.64 -18.16 15.67
N ILE A 41 39.39 -17.09 15.94
CA ILE A 41 39.39 -15.85 15.16
C ILE A 41 40.80 -15.68 14.58
N PRO A 42 41.09 -16.29 13.41
CA PRO A 42 42.38 -16.14 12.76
C PRO A 42 42.50 -14.75 12.11
N GLU A 43 43.73 -14.27 12.02
CA GLU A 43 44.06 -13.09 11.24
C GLU A 43 44.18 -13.44 9.75
N SER A 44 43.57 -12.61 8.89
CA SER A 44 43.91 -12.64 7.47
C SER A 44 45.14 -11.76 7.23
N ARG A 45 46.07 -12.20 6.37
CA ARG A 45 47.27 -11.41 6.02
C ARG A 45 46.99 -10.24 5.05
N SER A 46 45.72 -9.85 4.89
CA SER A 46 45.29 -8.74 4.03
C SER A 46 44.82 -7.54 4.86
N ASN A 47 44.89 -6.35 4.28
CA ASN A 47 44.34 -5.13 4.86
C ASN A 47 43.08 -4.72 4.09
N VAL A 48 42.10 -4.15 4.80
CA VAL A 48 40.95 -3.46 4.22
C VAL A 48 41.25 -1.97 4.19
N THR A 49 40.95 -1.32 3.07
CA THR A 49 41.19 0.12 2.90
C THR A 49 39.87 0.85 2.71
N TYR A 50 39.63 1.89 3.52
CA TYR A 50 38.49 2.80 3.42
C TYR A 50 38.98 4.17 2.95
N THR A 51 38.30 4.78 1.98
CA THR A 51 38.60 6.15 1.51
C THR A 51 37.53 7.11 2.03
N VAL A 52 37.91 8.04 2.91
CA VAL A 52 36.99 8.97 3.58
C VAL A 52 37.41 10.39 3.29
N GLY A 53 36.67 11.08 2.41
CA GLY A 53 37.08 12.38 1.90
C GLY A 53 38.46 12.31 1.25
N ASN A 54 39.43 13.08 1.77
CA ASN A 54 40.82 13.05 1.30
C ASN A 54 41.73 12.09 2.11
N ARG A 55 41.16 11.26 2.99
CA ARG A 55 41.91 10.36 3.87
C ARG A 55 41.77 8.92 3.42
N THR A 56 42.84 8.15 3.53
CA THR A 56 42.84 6.70 3.34
C THR A 56 43.09 6.04 4.68
N ILE A 57 42.16 5.20 5.12
CA ILE A 57 42.20 4.47 6.38
C ILE A 57 42.45 3.01 6.04
N VAL A 58 43.54 2.44 6.55
CA VAL A 58 43.91 1.04 6.33
C VAL A 58 43.78 0.32 7.66
N VAL A 59 43.01 -0.76 7.67
CA VAL A 59 42.80 -1.59 8.86
C VAL A 59 43.05 -3.06 8.53
N PRO A 60 43.45 -3.89 9.50
CA PRO A 60 43.63 -5.32 9.25
C PRO A 60 42.29 -5.98 8.88
N SER A 61 42.33 -6.90 7.92
CA SER A 61 41.23 -7.80 7.64
C SER A 61 41.24 -8.93 8.67
N LEU A 62 40.13 -9.12 9.36
CA LEU A 62 39.90 -10.31 10.19
C LEU A 62 38.88 -11.18 9.47
N GLN A 63 39.11 -12.48 9.49
CA GLN A 63 38.19 -13.41 8.86
C GLN A 63 36.80 -13.26 9.49
N ASP A 64 35.80 -13.00 8.64
CA ASP A 64 34.38 -12.87 8.98
C ASP A 64 34.04 -11.77 10.02
N ALA A 65 34.94 -10.80 10.23
CA ALA A 65 34.64 -9.60 11.02
C ALA A 65 34.48 -8.39 10.09
N GLU A 66 33.40 -7.63 10.28
CA GLU A 66 33.18 -6.37 9.59
C GLU A 66 33.64 -5.20 10.47
N TRP A 67 34.23 -4.17 9.90
CA TRP A 67 34.47 -2.92 10.62
C TRP A 67 33.17 -2.12 10.70
N VAL A 68 32.63 -2.00 11.91
CA VAL A 68 31.33 -1.40 12.21
C VAL A 68 31.53 -0.11 12.98
N TYR A 69 30.69 0.89 12.70
CA TYR A 69 30.67 2.17 13.40
C TYR A 69 30.02 2.06 14.78
N PHE A 70 30.71 2.56 15.80
CA PHE A 70 30.24 2.66 17.19
C PHE A 70 29.88 4.11 17.52
N PRO A 71 28.58 4.46 17.65
CA PRO A 71 28.16 5.81 17.97
C PRO A 71 28.58 6.28 19.37
N ALA A 72 28.92 5.35 20.27
CA ALA A 72 29.29 5.66 21.65
C ALA A 72 30.66 6.38 21.76
N ASP A 73 31.58 6.09 20.83
CA ASP A 73 32.94 6.65 20.83
C ASP A 73 33.39 7.20 19.46
N ASN A 74 32.50 7.23 18.46
CA ASN A 74 32.74 7.71 17.10
C ASN A 74 33.94 7.01 16.41
N ARG A 75 34.06 5.69 16.59
CA ARG A 75 35.16 4.90 16.01
C ARG A 75 34.65 3.68 15.24
N LEU A 76 35.44 3.24 14.26
CA LEU A 76 35.25 1.93 13.65
C LEU A 76 35.93 0.84 14.48
N ARG A 77 35.23 -0.27 14.68
CA ARG A 77 35.75 -1.46 15.37
C ARG A 77 35.32 -2.71 14.61
N PRO A 78 36.17 -3.75 14.53
CA PRO A 78 35.76 -4.99 13.90
C PRO A 78 34.79 -5.74 14.82
N VAL A 79 33.73 -6.28 14.23
CA VAL A 79 32.67 -7.02 14.91
C VAL A 79 32.36 -8.27 14.10
N ILE A 80 32.33 -9.41 14.79
CA ILE A 80 31.77 -10.64 14.24
C ILE A 80 30.32 -10.73 14.72
N SER A 81 29.38 -10.91 13.80
CA SER A 81 27.96 -10.99 14.11
C SER A 81 27.43 -12.41 13.85
N LEU A 82 27.06 -13.12 14.92
CA LEU A 82 26.47 -14.44 14.82
C LEU A 82 24.95 -14.37 15.06
N PRO A 83 24.10 -14.71 14.07
CA PRO A 83 22.65 -14.67 14.26
C PRO A 83 22.20 -15.71 15.28
N ILE A 84 21.22 -15.35 16.10
CA ILE A 84 20.50 -16.24 17.02
C ILE A 84 18.99 -15.98 16.93
N VAL A 85 18.23 -17.01 17.27
CA VAL A 85 16.80 -16.88 17.54
C VAL A 85 16.61 -16.65 19.02
N LEU A 86 15.67 -15.77 19.37
CA LEU A 86 15.31 -15.47 20.75
C LEU A 86 14.07 -16.27 21.15
N PRO A 87 13.81 -16.47 22.45
CA PRO A 87 12.60 -17.11 22.93
C PRO A 87 11.34 -16.35 22.47
N PRO A 88 10.15 -16.96 22.52
CA PRO A 88 8.95 -16.35 21.94
C PRO A 88 8.51 -15.02 22.57
N ASP A 89 8.93 -14.74 23.80
CA ASP A 89 8.74 -13.45 24.49
C ASP A 89 9.76 -12.37 24.05
N GLY A 90 10.73 -12.74 23.21
CA GLY A 90 11.80 -11.88 22.72
C GLY A 90 12.91 -11.59 23.73
N ALA A 91 12.96 -12.30 24.87
CA ALA A 91 13.99 -12.08 25.90
C ALA A 91 15.41 -12.30 25.35
N LEU A 92 16.35 -11.44 25.73
CA LEU A 92 17.76 -11.64 25.40
C LEU A 92 18.38 -12.68 26.35
N PRO A 93 19.25 -13.58 25.85
CA PRO A 93 19.92 -14.54 26.72
C PRO A 93 20.91 -13.85 27.66
N ASN A 94 21.12 -14.46 28.83
CA ASN A 94 22.26 -14.15 29.67
C ASN A 94 23.54 -14.65 29.01
N VAL A 95 24.54 -13.77 28.91
CA VAL A 95 25.81 -14.06 28.24
C VAL A 95 26.89 -14.30 29.29
N THR A 96 27.58 -15.44 29.21
CA THR A 96 28.75 -15.75 30.04
C THR A 96 29.93 -16.10 29.15
N VAL A 97 31.00 -15.30 29.20
CA VAL A 97 32.29 -15.67 28.59
C VAL A 97 32.99 -16.66 29.51
N GLN A 98 33.11 -17.91 29.08
CA GLN A 98 33.68 -18.99 29.89
C GLN A 98 35.21 -19.08 29.77
N SER A 99 35.75 -18.77 28.59
CA SER A 99 37.19 -18.69 28.35
C SER A 99 37.50 -17.74 27.19
N GLN A 100 38.64 -17.06 27.28
CA GLN A 100 39.20 -16.23 26.22
C GLN A 100 40.69 -16.53 26.06
N ILE A 101 41.15 -16.63 24.81
CA ILE A 101 42.56 -16.69 24.45
C ILE A 101 42.91 -15.32 23.90
N LEU A 102 43.91 -14.70 24.52
CA LEU A 102 44.37 -13.36 24.17
C LEU A 102 45.79 -13.43 23.60
N GLU A 103 46.08 -12.50 22.70
CA GLU A 103 47.44 -12.22 22.27
C GLU A 103 47.70 -10.71 22.24
N ASP A 104 48.97 -10.35 22.34
CA ASP A 104 49.42 -8.99 22.13
C ASP A 104 49.28 -8.65 20.65
N PHE A 105 48.49 -7.63 20.33
CA PHE A 105 48.22 -7.23 18.96
C PHE A 105 47.97 -5.74 18.90
N VAL A 106 48.64 -5.03 18.00
CA VAL A 106 48.47 -3.58 17.86
C VAL A 106 47.52 -3.27 16.71
N VAL A 107 46.40 -2.63 17.02
CA VAL A 107 45.41 -2.16 16.06
C VAL A 107 45.00 -0.72 16.37
N SER A 108 44.80 0.11 15.35
CA SER A 108 44.21 1.44 15.52
C SER A 108 42.70 1.37 15.30
N PHE A 109 41.92 2.04 16.16
CA PHE A 109 40.50 2.27 15.92
C PHE A 109 40.32 3.67 15.30
N PRO A 110 40.13 3.77 13.98
CA PRO A 110 40.06 5.06 13.32
C PRO A 110 38.81 5.82 13.76
N GLU A 111 38.98 7.13 13.99
CA GLU A 111 37.86 8.05 14.23
C GLU A 111 37.06 8.23 12.95
N PHE A 112 35.74 8.17 13.11
CA PHE A 112 34.76 8.26 12.03
C PHE A 112 33.61 9.11 12.55
N SER A 113 33.26 10.22 11.89
CA SER A 113 32.07 10.98 12.27
C SER A 113 30.79 10.25 11.84
N GLU A 114 29.68 10.57 12.49
CA GLU A 114 28.37 10.01 12.12
C GLU A 114 28.01 10.32 10.66
N SER A 115 28.30 11.53 10.17
CA SER A 115 28.11 11.90 8.77
C SER A 115 28.99 11.10 7.81
N GLU A 116 30.23 10.77 8.22
CA GLU A 116 31.12 9.96 7.41
C GLU A 116 30.62 8.50 7.36
N ALA A 117 30.16 7.95 8.49
CA ALA A 117 29.62 6.59 8.58
C ALA A 117 28.43 6.39 7.64
N GLU A 118 27.58 7.42 7.57
CA GLU A 118 26.42 7.44 6.68
C GLU A 118 26.81 7.57 5.21
N ASN A 119 27.73 8.47 4.87
CA ASN A 119 28.19 8.69 3.50
C ASN A 119 28.96 7.49 2.94
N GLN A 120 29.69 6.76 3.79
CA GLN A 120 30.47 5.57 3.42
C GLN A 120 29.68 4.26 3.57
N MET A 121 28.41 4.35 3.97
CA MET A 121 27.52 3.20 4.19
C MET A 121 28.10 2.11 5.10
N VAL A 122 28.91 2.49 6.09
CA VAL A 122 29.48 1.54 7.05
C VAL A 122 28.36 1.03 7.96
N SER A 123 28.32 -0.29 8.21
CA SER A 123 27.41 -0.90 9.18
C SER A 123 27.51 -0.19 10.54
N ARG A 124 26.40 -0.05 11.28
CA ARG A 124 26.39 0.57 12.62
C ARG A 124 25.79 -0.36 13.67
N VAL A 125 26.35 -0.35 14.87
CA VAL A 125 25.71 -1.03 16.02
C VAL A 125 24.63 -0.15 16.67
N PRO A 126 23.62 -0.73 17.33
CA PRO A 126 22.70 0.01 18.18
C PRO A 126 23.43 0.83 19.26
N THR A 127 22.87 1.97 19.66
CA THR A 127 23.49 2.92 20.63
C THR A 127 23.71 2.34 22.03
N ASN A 128 23.01 1.26 22.38
CA ASN A 128 23.17 0.55 23.64
C ASN A 128 24.35 -0.44 23.64
N VAL A 129 24.98 -0.71 22.50
CA VAL A 129 26.17 -1.58 22.41
C VAL A 129 27.40 -0.82 22.88
N GLN A 130 28.09 -1.34 23.90
CA GLN A 130 29.26 -0.70 24.47
C GLN A 130 30.56 -1.14 23.76
N PRO A 131 31.48 -0.23 23.43
CA PRO A 131 32.79 -0.60 22.91
C PRO A 131 33.64 -1.31 23.97
N GLY A 132 34.46 -2.27 23.54
CA GLY A 132 35.45 -2.96 24.39
C GLY A 132 34.93 -4.19 25.15
N ALA A 133 33.62 -4.44 25.16
CA ALA A 133 33.07 -5.69 25.69
C ALA A 133 33.22 -6.82 24.66
N ALA A 134 33.86 -7.92 25.06
CA ALA A 134 34.18 -9.04 24.16
C ALA A 134 32.94 -9.67 23.49
N VAL A 135 31.82 -9.75 24.20
CA VAL A 135 30.56 -10.30 23.68
C VAL A 135 29.37 -9.50 24.20
N GLN A 136 28.46 -9.17 23.29
CA GLN A 136 27.15 -8.61 23.60
C GLN A 136 26.09 -9.27 22.73
N VAL A 137 24.83 -9.22 23.16
CA VAL A 137 23.71 -9.71 22.35
C VAL A 137 22.72 -8.57 22.14
N VAL A 138 22.33 -8.38 20.90
CA VAL A 138 21.34 -7.36 20.50
C VAL A 138 20.14 -8.01 19.86
N ARG A 139 18.97 -7.38 20.02
CA ARG A 139 17.77 -7.77 19.28
C ARG A 139 17.84 -7.17 17.88
N SER A 140 17.57 -7.99 16.86
CA SER A 140 17.65 -7.60 15.45
C SER A 140 16.26 -7.34 14.86
N GLY A 141 15.23 -8.05 15.32
CA GLY A 141 13.86 -7.85 14.85
C GLY A 141 12.97 -9.06 15.10
N ARG A 142 11.82 -9.10 14.42
CA ARG A 142 10.87 -10.21 14.44
C ARG A 142 10.52 -10.59 12.99
N ALA A 143 10.39 -11.88 12.69
CA ALA A 143 9.81 -12.36 11.44
C ALA A 143 8.78 -13.45 11.77
N GLY A 144 7.53 -13.24 11.37
CA GLY A 144 6.40 -14.10 11.75
C GLY A 144 6.22 -14.19 13.27
N ASP A 145 6.27 -15.39 13.82
CA ASP A 145 6.15 -15.69 15.25
C ASP A 145 7.50 -15.74 16.01
N ARG A 146 8.61 -15.43 15.34
CA ARG A 146 9.97 -15.58 15.91
C ARG A 146 10.69 -14.25 16.08
N TRP A 147 11.32 -14.10 17.24
CA TRP A 147 12.24 -13.01 17.51
C TRP A 147 13.66 -13.40 17.13
N PHE A 148 14.42 -12.47 16.57
CA PHE A 148 15.80 -12.66 16.15
C PHE A 148 16.72 -11.69 16.87
N GLY A 149 17.95 -12.13 17.10
CA GLY A 149 19.03 -11.34 17.67
C GLY A 149 20.37 -11.67 17.02
N ASN A 150 21.39 -10.91 17.37
CA ASN A 150 22.77 -11.16 16.98
C ASN A 150 23.66 -11.17 18.21
N VAL A 151 24.54 -12.16 18.28
CA VAL A 151 25.69 -12.15 19.18
C VAL A 151 26.79 -11.36 18.49
N LEU A 152 27.15 -10.22 19.07
CA LEU A 152 28.22 -9.35 18.62
C LEU A 152 29.47 -9.71 19.39
N ILE A 153 30.49 -10.22 18.70
CA ILE A 153 31.80 -10.49 19.26
C ILE A 153 32.74 -9.38 18.81
N GLN A 154 33.34 -8.67 19.76
CA GLN A 154 34.38 -7.68 19.50
C GLN A 154 35.74 -8.37 19.69
N PRO A 155 36.51 -8.63 18.62
CA PRO A 155 37.79 -9.32 18.72
C PRO A 155 38.85 -8.51 19.48
N PHE A 156 38.61 -7.23 19.75
CA PHE A 156 39.53 -6.37 20.48
C PHE A 156 38.81 -5.67 21.64
N SER A 157 39.32 -5.88 22.86
CA SER A 157 38.92 -5.13 24.05
C SER A 157 39.73 -3.83 24.22
N SER A 158 40.90 -3.75 23.59
CA SER A 158 41.78 -2.56 23.54
C SER A 158 42.61 -2.54 22.24
N GLU A 159 43.33 -1.44 21.99
CA GLU A 159 44.23 -1.31 20.83
C GLU A 159 45.46 -2.23 20.89
N ASN A 160 45.72 -2.87 22.04
CA ASN A 160 46.92 -3.68 22.28
C ASN A 160 46.63 -5.17 22.53
N THR A 161 45.37 -5.60 22.50
CA THR A 161 44.99 -6.97 22.87
C THR A 161 43.90 -7.50 21.95
N ARG A 162 44.18 -8.65 21.32
CA ARG A 162 43.24 -9.38 20.46
C ARG A 162 42.77 -10.67 21.12
N VAL A 163 41.49 -10.98 20.94
CA VAL A 163 40.88 -12.27 21.23
C VAL A 163 41.06 -13.16 20.00
N THR A 164 41.83 -14.24 20.12
CA THR A 164 42.02 -15.24 19.05
C THR A 164 41.17 -16.48 19.23
N GLY A 165 40.68 -16.71 20.44
CA GLY A 165 39.78 -17.82 20.74
C GLY A 165 38.82 -17.44 21.86
N LEU A 166 37.57 -17.86 21.75
CA LEU A 166 36.53 -17.49 22.70
C LEU A 166 35.53 -18.64 22.88
N THR A 167 35.17 -18.93 24.13
CA THR A 167 34.06 -19.83 24.47
C THR A 167 33.00 -19.06 25.24
N VAL A 168 31.77 -19.10 24.74
CA VAL A 168 30.62 -18.35 25.26
C VAL A 168 29.49 -19.31 25.58
N LEU A 169 28.83 -19.09 26.71
CA LEU A 169 27.56 -19.69 27.07
C LEU A 169 26.46 -18.63 26.97
N LEU A 170 25.43 -18.93 26.20
CA LEU A 170 24.17 -18.19 26.14
C LEU A 170 23.12 -19.00 26.90
N ASP A 171 22.55 -18.41 27.94
CA ASP A 171 21.43 -18.98 28.70
C ASP A 171 20.15 -18.23 28.41
N PHE A 172 19.19 -18.90 27.78
CA PHE A 172 17.92 -18.34 27.35
C PHE A 172 16.83 -18.39 28.44
N GLY A 173 17.11 -18.89 29.64
CA GLY A 173 16.20 -18.84 30.78
C GLY A 173 15.16 -19.98 30.84
N GLY A 174 13.98 -19.70 31.41
CA GLY A 174 12.93 -20.68 31.72
C GLY A 174 12.24 -21.29 30.50
N ALA A 175 11.85 -22.56 30.60
CA ALA A 175 11.40 -23.43 29.50
C ALA A 175 10.35 -22.78 28.56
N PRO A 176 10.67 -22.58 27.27
CA PRO A 176 9.66 -22.25 26.27
C PRO A 176 8.74 -23.45 26.10
N THR A 177 7.46 -23.20 26.31
CA THR A 177 6.35 -24.15 26.28
C THR A 177 6.35 -25.04 25.04
N SER A 178 6.14 -26.35 25.24
CA SER A 178 6.10 -27.36 24.18
C SER A 178 4.75 -27.43 23.45
N HIS A 179 4.76 -27.67 22.13
CA HIS A 179 4.45 -28.99 21.55
C HIS A 179 4.86 -29.05 20.07
N SER A 180 5.25 -30.25 19.66
CA SER A 180 5.75 -30.60 18.33
C SER A 180 4.75 -30.32 17.22
N ASN A 181 5.15 -29.53 16.22
CA ASN A 181 4.60 -29.65 14.88
C ASN A 181 5.78 -29.94 13.92
N PRO A 182 5.90 -31.16 13.38
CA PRO A 182 7.08 -31.57 12.58
C PRO A 182 7.20 -30.82 11.24
N VAL A 183 6.23 -29.98 10.88
CA VAL A 183 6.09 -29.37 9.55
C VAL A 183 6.72 -27.96 9.45
N ARG A 184 7.15 -27.34 10.55
CA ARG A 184 7.90 -26.06 10.53
C ARG A 184 9.42 -26.25 10.66
N GLN A 185 9.98 -27.18 9.89
CA GLN A 185 11.43 -27.31 9.69
C GLN A 185 11.94 -26.42 8.55
N ALA A 186 11.39 -25.21 8.36
CA ALA A 186 12.15 -24.18 7.65
C ALA A 186 13.47 -23.97 8.42
N ALA A 187 14.63 -23.89 7.76
CA ALA A 187 15.90 -23.73 8.48
C ALA A 187 15.84 -22.44 9.25
N ILE A 188 15.73 -22.57 10.56
CA ILE A 188 15.73 -21.45 11.47
C ILE A 188 17.12 -20.82 11.39
N PRO A 189 17.26 -19.57 10.92
CA PRO A 189 18.57 -18.94 10.88
C PRO A 189 19.07 -18.67 12.28
N GLY A 190 20.20 -19.25 12.61
CA GLY A 190 20.92 -18.91 13.83
C GLY A 190 21.80 -20.03 14.33
N ILE A 191 22.79 -19.67 15.13
CA ILE A 191 23.69 -20.66 15.71
C ILE A 191 22.98 -21.58 16.73
N ASN A 192 21.79 -21.20 17.22
CA ASN A 192 20.93 -21.96 18.13
C ASN A 192 19.68 -22.56 17.46
N ALA A 193 19.68 -22.77 16.14
CA ALA A 193 18.53 -23.29 15.39
C ALA A 193 17.92 -24.58 15.99
N GLU A 194 18.76 -25.50 16.47
CA GLU A 194 18.37 -26.77 17.10
C GLU A 194 17.61 -26.60 18.43
N LEU A 195 17.92 -25.54 19.18
CA LEU A 195 17.17 -25.17 20.38
C LEU A 195 15.85 -24.51 19.98
N ALA A 196 15.94 -23.53 19.08
CA ALA A 196 14.82 -22.70 18.65
C ALA A 196 13.76 -23.44 17.82
N SER A 197 14.07 -24.63 17.29
CA SER A 197 13.07 -25.47 16.62
C SER A 197 11.95 -25.92 17.57
N ASN A 198 12.22 -25.94 18.89
CA ASN A 198 11.26 -26.33 19.90
C ASN A 198 10.53 -25.14 20.54
N TRP A 199 10.87 -23.91 20.16
CA TRP A 199 10.31 -22.68 20.73
C TRP A 199 9.13 -22.20 19.89
N VAL A 200 7.98 -22.84 20.07
CA VAL A 200 6.73 -22.50 19.37
C VAL A 200 5.69 -22.12 20.41
N ILE A 201 5.01 -21.00 20.24
CA ILE A 201 3.80 -20.69 21.02
C ILE A 201 2.64 -21.45 20.35
N PRO A 202 2.02 -22.46 20.99
CA PRO A 202 0.81 -23.05 20.45
C PRO A 202 -0.30 -22.00 20.54
N HIS A 203 -0.67 -21.43 19.41
CA HIS A 203 -1.94 -20.74 19.29
C HIS A 203 -3.03 -21.79 19.06
N VAL A 204 -3.63 -22.29 20.13
CA VAL A 204 -4.94 -22.96 20.01
C VAL A 204 -5.94 -21.86 19.68
N ARG A 205 -6.12 -21.58 18.39
CA ARG A 205 -7.06 -20.57 17.94
C ARG A 205 -8.47 -21.13 18.11
N GLN A 206 -9.26 -20.45 18.91
CA GLN A 206 -10.70 -20.66 18.89
C GLN A 206 -11.25 -19.95 17.67
N LEU A 207 -11.87 -20.71 16.76
CA LEU A 207 -12.61 -20.13 15.65
C LEU A 207 -13.63 -19.13 16.20
N LYS A 208 -13.54 -17.88 15.73
CA LYS A 208 -14.55 -16.88 16.05
C LYS A 208 -15.81 -17.24 15.29
N LYS A 209 -16.98 -17.13 15.92
CA LYS A 209 -18.25 -17.23 15.20
C LYS A 209 -18.31 -16.13 14.13
N PRO A 210 -18.83 -16.40 12.92
CA PRO A 210 -19.12 -15.34 11.96
C PRO A 210 -20.01 -14.28 12.61
N THR A 211 -19.54 -13.03 12.62
CA THR A 211 -20.28 -11.90 13.20
C THR A 211 -21.08 -11.13 12.16
N ASP A 212 -20.76 -11.33 10.88
CA ASP A 212 -21.42 -10.72 9.73
C ASP A 212 -22.09 -11.86 8.95
N ILE A 213 -23.43 -11.90 8.97
CA ILE A 213 -24.23 -12.94 8.33
C ILE A 213 -25.23 -12.25 7.42
N LEU A 214 -25.19 -12.57 6.12
CA LEU A 214 -26.15 -12.06 5.16
C LEU A 214 -27.55 -12.61 5.45
N PRO A 215 -28.58 -11.76 5.50
CA PRO A 215 -29.96 -12.23 5.54
C PRO A 215 -30.32 -13.06 4.28
N SER A 216 -31.20 -14.04 4.45
CA SER A 216 -31.74 -14.84 3.33
C SER A 216 -32.74 -14.05 2.50
N GLY A 217 -32.61 -14.15 1.17
CA GLY A 217 -33.55 -13.55 0.23
C GLY A 217 -32.95 -13.40 -1.16
N THR A 218 -33.70 -12.73 -2.02
CA THR A 218 -33.24 -12.39 -3.37
C THR A 218 -32.49 -11.06 -3.34
N TRP A 219 -31.23 -11.09 -3.78
CA TRP A 219 -30.34 -9.93 -3.79
C TRP A 219 -30.21 -9.32 -5.18
N TYR A 220 -30.19 -7.99 -5.20
CA TYR A 220 -29.87 -7.19 -6.37
C TYR A 220 -28.79 -6.18 -6.00
N LYS A 221 -28.01 -5.73 -6.98
CA LYS A 221 -27.04 -4.65 -6.81
C LYS A 221 -27.23 -3.55 -7.86
N PHE A 222 -26.81 -2.33 -7.52
CA PHE A 222 -26.86 -1.18 -8.43
C PHE A 222 -25.72 -0.21 -8.11
N PRO A 223 -25.10 0.41 -9.13
CA PRO A 223 -24.00 1.36 -8.95
C PRO A 223 -24.52 2.75 -8.54
N ILE A 224 -23.69 3.47 -7.80
CA ILE A 224 -23.86 4.87 -7.40
C ILE A 224 -22.57 5.62 -7.72
N SER A 225 -22.68 6.69 -8.51
CA SER A 225 -21.52 7.46 -9.01
C SER A 225 -21.35 8.80 -8.30
N GLU A 226 -22.40 9.33 -7.67
CA GLU A 226 -22.40 10.61 -6.98
C GLU A 226 -23.33 10.62 -5.76
N HIS A 227 -23.07 11.53 -4.82
CA HIS A 227 -23.99 11.74 -3.68
C HIS A 227 -25.33 12.23 -4.20
N GLY A 228 -26.42 11.64 -3.73
CA GLY A 228 -27.74 12.12 -4.13
C GLY A 228 -28.90 11.34 -3.58
N ILE A 229 -30.09 11.77 -4.01
CA ILE A 229 -31.34 11.08 -3.73
C ILE A 229 -31.64 10.15 -4.90
N TYR A 230 -31.80 8.87 -4.57
CA TYR A 230 -32.09 7.82 -5.52
C TYR A 230 -33.43 7.18 -5.24
N SER A 231 -34.03 6.58 -6.26
CA SER A 231 -35.29 5.87 -6.15
C SER A 231 -35.28 4.49 -6.81
N ILE A 232 -35.96 3.54 -6.18
CA ILE A 232 -36.32 2.25 -6.77
C ILE A 232 -37.83 2.28 -7.05
N ASN A 233 -38.19 2.14 -8.32
CA ASN A 233 -39.58 2.05 -8.78
C ASN A 233 -39.79 0.76 -9.60
N ARG A 234 -40.98 0.57 -10.19
CA ARG A 234 -41.25 -0.64 -10.98
C ARG A 234 -40.30 -0.81 -12.18
N SER A 235 -39.87 0.28 -12.81
CA SER A 235 -38.94 0.25 -13.95
C SER A 235 -37.50 -0.11 -13.56
N SER A 236 -37.12 0.09 -12.29
CA SER A 236 -35.83 -0.30 -11.76
C SER A 236 -35.61 -1.82 -11.72
N LEU A 237 -36.69 -2.60 -11.69
CA LEU A 237 -36.70 -4.02 -11.35
C LEU A 237 -36.90 -4.93 -12.57
N PRO A 238 -36.38 -6.18 -12.54
CA PRO A 238 -36.68 -7.18 -13.55
C PRO A 238 -38.19 -7.46 -13.72
N SER A 239 -38.54 -8.18 -14.79
CA SER A 239 -39.93 -8.57 -15.06
C SER A 239 -40.53 -9.43 -13.95
N GLU A 240 -39.71 -10.28 -13.34
CA GLU A 240 -40.10 -11.19 -12.26
C GLU A 240 -39.34 -10.84 -10.98
N ILE A 241 -40.07 -10.67 -9.88
CA ILE A 241 -39.54 -10.42 -8.54
C ILE A 241 -40.35 -11.24 -7.52
N PRO A 242 -39.78 -11.58 -6.34
CA PRO A 242 -40.54 -12.23 -5.29
C PRO A 242 -41.74 -11.40 -4.84
N SER A 243 -42.85 -12.08 -4.51
CA SER A 243 -44.11 -11.45 -4.07
C SER A 243 -44.06 -11.01 -2.60
N VAL A 244 -43.13 -10.11 -2.28
CA VAL A 244 -42.95 -9.52 -0.94
C VAL A 244 -43.27 -8.04 -1.01
N SER A 245 -44.07 -7.54 -0.07
CA SER A 245 -44.42 -6.12 0.04
C SER A 245 -43.17 -5.23 0.05
N PRO A 246 -43.09 -4.18 -0.80
CA PRO A 246 -41.95 -3.26 -0.85
C PRO A 246 -41.60 -2.58 0.48
N SER A 247 -42.57 -2.45 1.39
CA SER A 247 -42.34 -1.94 2.76
C SER A 247 -41.45 -2.85 3.63
N LYS A 248 -41.19 -4.09 3.20
CA LYS A 248 -40.30 -5.04 3.88
C LYS A 248 -38.92 -5.16 3.24
N TRP A 249 -38.73 -4.53 2.08
CA TRP A 249 -37.46 -4.59 1.38
C TRP A 249 -36.40 -3.83 2.16
N ARG A 250 -35.14 -4.23 2.00
CA ARG A 250 -34.01 -3.65 2.73
C ARG A 250 -32.98 -3.17 1.74
N ILE A 251 -32.47 -1.96 1.96
CA ILE A 251 -31.42 -1.36 1.14
C ILE A 251 -30.15 -1.31 1.96
N PHE A 252 -29.03 -1.71 1.37
CA PHE A 252 -27.74 -1.73 2.02
C PHE A 252 -26.71 -0.93 1.24
N ALA A 253 -25.87 -0.23 2.00
CA ALA A 253 -24.65 0.41 1.53
C ALA A 253 -23.44 -0.40 2.02
N PRO A 254 -22.27 -0.30 1.37
CA PRO A 254 -21.03 -0.73 2.00
C PRO A 254 -20.79 0.07 3.29
N TYR A 255 -20.15 -0.55 4.29
CA TYR A 255 -19.94 0.09 5.60
C TYR A 255 -19.15 1.40 5.55
N TYR A 256 -18.31 1.57 4.53
CA TYR A 256 -17.49 2.77 4.30
C TYR A 256 -18.21 3.85 3.47
N MET A 257 -19.45 3.57 3.02
CA MET A 257 -20.36 4.49 2.34
C MET A 257 -19.73 5.27 1.18
N GLY A 258 -19.07 4.57 0.25
CA GLY A 258 -18.49 5.16 -0.98
C GLY A 258 -17.02 5.54 -0.89
N LYS A 259 -16.51 5.87 0.30
CA LYS A 259 -15.08 6.21 0.50
C LYS A 259 -14.14 5.07 0.08
N ALA A 260 -12.85 5.37 -0.14
CA ALA A 260 -11.86 4.30 -0.22
C ALA A 260 -11.81 3.52 1.11
N LEU A 261 -11.53 2.22 1.04
CA LEU A 261 -11.43 1.39 2.23
C LEU A 261 -10.32 1.91 3.16
N PRO A 262 -10.51 1.87 4.49
CA PRO A 262 -9.48 2.24 5.44
C PRO A 262 -8.19 1.43 5.24
N GLN A 263 -7.08 2.13 5.08
CA GLN A 263 -5.76 1.54 4.84
C GLN A 263 -5.02 1.19 6.13
N ILE A 264 -5.63 1.34 7.30
CA ILE A 264 -5.06 0.97 8.60
C ILE A 264 -5.75 -0.29 9.13
N LEU A 265 -4.96 -1.28 9.56
CA LEU A 265 -5.45 -2.46 10.26
C LEU A 265 -5.15 -2.36 11.76
N ASN A 266 -6.04 -2.92 12.58
CA ASN A 266 -5.85 -3.02 14.03
C ASN A 266 -4.94 -4.17 14.45
N GLY A 267 -4.60 -5.08 13.53
CA GLY A 267 -3.71 -6.22 13.80
C GLY A 267 -4.36 -7.38 14.57
N ASP A 268 -5.69 -7.44 14.64
CA ASP A 268 -6.46 -8.41 15.44
C ASP A 268 -7.40 -9.31 14.61
N GLY A 269 -7.38 -9.12 13.29
CA GLY A 269 -8.24 -9.82 12.34
C GLY A 269 -9.72 -9.43 12.40
N ALA A 270 -10.06 -8.36 13.13
CA ALA A 270 -11.40 -7.82 13.11
C ALA A 270 -11.63 -7.12 11.76
N VAL A 271 -12.67 -7.55 11.05
CA VAL A 271 -13.12 -6.88 9.82
C VAL A 271 -14.49 -6.29 10.08
N PRO A 272 -14.74 -5.03 9.69
CA PRO A 272 -16.07 -4.44 9.75
C PRO A 272 -17.12 -5.30 9.02
N PRO A 273 -18.42 -5.10 9.31
CA PRO A 273 -19.48 -5.62 8.47
C PRO A 273 -19.26 -5.22 7.02
N ASN A 274 -19.54 -6.11 6.07
CA ASN A 274 -19.44 -5.80 4.66
C ASN A 274 -20.46 -4.73 4.25
N LEU A 275 -21.71 -4.92 4.70
CA LEU A 275 -22.86 -4.10 4.35
C LEU A 275 -23.56 -3.56 5.60
N ILE A 276 -24.09 -2.35 5.50
CA ILE A 276 -24.93 -1.69 6.51
C ILE A 276 -26.29 -1.33 5.90
N GLU A 277 -27.36 -1.55 6.65
CA GLU A 277 -28.72 -1.21 6.19
C GLU A 277 -28.97 0.30 6.29
N ILE A 278 -29.49 0.89 5.22
CA ILE A 278 -29.80 2.32 5.14
C ILE A 278 -31.31 2.58 5.16
N GLY A 279 -31.68 3.78 5.61
CA GLY A 279 -33.07 4.23 5.63
C GLY A 279 -33.61 4.64 4.27
N TYR A 280 -34.92 4.45 4.04
CA TYR A 280 -35.62 4.93 2.84
C TYR A 280 -37.01 5.50 3.16
N GLN A 281 -37.55 6.35 2.28
CA GLN A 281 -38.92 6.84 2.29
C GLN A 281 -39.76 6.03 1.31
N ALA A 282 -40.90 5.51 1.77
CA ALA A 282 -41.85 4.76 0.95
C ALA A 282 -42.94 5.71 0.41
N MET A 283 -42.99 5.90 -0.90
CA MET A 283 -43.95 6.79 -1.57
C MET A 283 -45.01 5.96 -2.30
N GLY A 284 -46.30 6.27 -2.08
CA GLY A 284 -47.42 5.67 -2.81
C GLY A 284 -47.82 4.23 -2.43
N LEU A 285 -46.99 3.53 -1.65
CA LEU A 285 -47.10 2.10 -1.28
C LEU A 285 -48.24 1.70 -0.31
N SER A 286 -49.37 2.42 -0.31
CA SER A 286 -50.50 2.18 0.59
C SER A 286 -51.26 0.87 0.33
N ASP A 287 -51.20 0.35 -0.90
CA ASP A 287 -51.82 -0.92 -1.31
C ASP A 287 -50.85 -2.11 -1.22
N GLY A 288 -49.59 -1.86 -0.84
CA GLY A 288 -48.54 -2.88 -0.70
C GLY A 288 -47.93 -3.36 -2.02
N VAL A 289 -48.19 -2.68 -3.13
CA VAL A 289 -47.65 -3.00 -4.46
C VAL A 289 -46.78 -1.84 -4.93
N LEU A 290 -45.67 -2.12 -5.64
CA LEU A 290 -44.87 -1.08 -6.30
C LEU A 290 -45.38 -0.89 -7.73
N ALA A 291 -46.27 0.08 -7.97
CA ALA A 291 -46.87 0.35 -9.28
C ALA A 291 -46.98 1.85 -9.58
N GLY A 292 -47.24 2.22 -10.83
CA GLY A 292 -47.42 3.63 -11.21
C GLY A 292 -46.26 4.53 -10.76
N ASP A 293 -46.57 5.51 -9.91
CA ASP A 293 -45.63 6.51 -9.38
C ASP A 293 -44.99 6.10 -8.04
N ASP A 294 -45.28 4.88 -7.54
CA ASP A 294 -44.75 4.37 -6.28
C ASP A 294 -43.23 4.19 -6.34
N ASN A 295 -42.54 4.56 -5.26
CA ASN A 295 -41.09 4.42 -5.18
C ASN A 295 -40.55 4.30 -3.75
N LEU A 296 -39.35 3.72 -3.65
CA LEU A 296 -38.51 3.75 -2.45
C LEU A 296 -37.41 4.78 -2.66
N ARG A 297 -37.48 5.91 -1.96
CA ARG A 297 -36.52 7.02 -2.06
C ARG A 297 -35.48 6.95 -0.95
N PHE A 298 -34.21 7.09 -1.25
CA PHE A 298 -33.13 7.00 -0.24
C PHE A 298 -31.95 7.90 -0.61
N PHE A 299 -31.16 8.23 0.40
CA PHE A 299 -29.89 8.93 0.19
C PHE A 299 -28.78 7.91 -0.05
N ALA A 300 -27.99 8.11 -1.11
CA ALA A 300 -26.81 7.31 -1.37
C ALA A 300 -25.58 8.21 -1.53
N ARG A 301 -24.45 7.72 -1.05
CA ARG A 301 -23.16 8.38 -1.18
C ARG A 301 -22.39 7.82 -2.37
N GLY A 302 -21.91 8.72 -3.22
CA GLY A 302 -20.96 8.38 -4.26
C GLY A 302 -19.53 8.21 -3.72
N PRO A 303 -18.59 7.82 -4.59
CA PRO A 303 -17.21 7.54 -4.18
C PRO A 303 -16.37 8.78 -3.89
N ASN A 304 -16.73 9.93 -4.47
CA ASN A 304 -15.94 11.16 -4.41
C ASN A 304 -16.51 12.15 -3.39
N GLY A 305 -15.64 12.81 -2.64
CA GLY A 305 -16.01 13.86 -1.69
C GLY A 305 -16.62 13.36 -0.38
N ASP A 306 -16.46 14.17 0.66
CA ASP A 306 -17.04 13.93 1.96
C ASP A 306 -18.25 14.81 2.25
N LEU A 307 -19.08 14.36 3.19
CA LEU A 307 -20.18 15.15 3.72
C LEU A 307 -19.70 16.33 4.57
N ASP A 308 -18.41 16.52 4.77
CA ASP A 308 -17.84 17.69 5.44
C ASP A 308 -17.47 18.83 4.47
N GLY A 309 -17.69 18.64 3.16
CA GLY A 309 -17.35 19.62 2.12
C GLY A 309 -15.90 19.52 1.63
N ASP A 310 -15.13 18.55 2.14
CA ASP A 310 -13.83 18.18 1.62
C ASP A 310 -14.02 17.33 0.36
N MET A 311 -13.46 17.78 -0.77
CA MET A 311 -13.45 16.95 -1.97
C MET A 311 -12.17 16.13 -2.03
N VAL A 312 -12.33 14.81 -1.99
CA VAL A 312 -11.26 13.85 -2.21
C VAL A 312 -11.78 12.88 -3.26
N LEU A 313 -11.11 12.82 -4.41
CA LEU A 313 -11.43 11.82 -5.42
C LEU A 313 -10.99 10.44 -4.95
N ASN A 314 -11.85 9.46 -5.15
CA ASN A 314 -11.50 8.07 -4.90
C ASN A 314 -10.44 7.64 -5.93
N PRO A 315 -9.28 7.11 -5.51
CA PRO A 315 -8.22 6.75 -6.44
C PRO A 315 -8.49 5.44 -7.18
N PHE A 316 -9.40 4.60 -6.68
CA PHE A 316 -9.53 3.20 -7.09
C PHE A 316 -10.76 2.91 -7.95
N PHE A 317 -11.89 3.57 -7.70
CA PHE A 317 -13.15 3.30 -8.40
C PHE A 317 -13.99 4.56 -8.61
N THR A 318 -14.79 4.57 -9.67
CA THR A 318 -15.71 5.67 -10.02
C THR A 318 -17.16 5.38 -9.64
N GLU A 319 -17.47 4.16 -9.21
CA GLU A 319 -18.81 3.73 -8.80
C GLU A 319 -18.69 2.85 -7.56
N VAL A 320 -19.61 3.03 -6.62
CA VAL A 320 -19.80 2.14 -5.47
C VAL A 320 -21.11 1.39 -5.62
N TYR A 321 -21.19 0.15 -5.11
CA TYR A 321 -22.39 -0.67 -5.25
C TYR A 321 -23.25 -0.67 -3.99
N TYR A 322 -24.52 -0.34 -4.16
CA TYR A 322 -25.57 -0.51 -3.17
C TYR A 322 -26.38 -1.77 -3.49
N TRP A 323 -27.04 -2.33 -2.48
CA TRP A 323 -27.67 -3.62 -2.56
C TRP A 323 -29.12 -3.56 -2.10
N LEU A 324 -30.01 -4.19 -2.86
CA LEU A 324 -31.42 -4.39 -2.51
C LEU A 324 -31.63 -5.85 -2.12
N LEU A 325 -32.24 -6.07 -0.97
CA LEU A 325 -32.69 -7.37 -0.51
C LEU A 325 -34.21 -7.41 -0.49
N ILE A 326 -34.76 -8.40 -1.19
CA ILE A 326 -36.14 -8.86 -1.01
C ILE A 326 -36.09 -10.11 -0.11
N PRO A 327 -36.45 -9.99 1.18
CA PRO A 327 -36.19 -11.03 2.17
C PRO A 327 -37.15 -12.23 2.01
N ASP A 328 -36.65 -13.43 2.30
CA ASP A 328 -37.48 -14.64 2.40
C ASP A 328 -38.29 -14.66 3.72
N ASP A 329 -37.77 -14.02 4.76
CA ASP A 329 -38.40 -13.95 6.08
C ASP A 329 -39.64 -13.05 6.04
N PRO A 330 -40.86 -13.58 6.22
CA PRO A 330 -42.07 -12.78 6.22
C PRO A 330 -42.15 -11.81 7.42
N ALA A 331 -41.35 -12.00 8.48
CA ALA A 331 -41.28 -11.10 9.63
C ALA A 331 -40.34 -9.91 9.41
N ALA A 332 -39.52 -9.92 8.35
CA ALA A 332 -38.63 -8.81 8.02
C ALA A 332 -39.38 -7.49 7.86
N GLN A 333 -38.75 -6.40 8.30
CA GLN A 333 -39.23 -5.03 8.18
C GLN A 333 -38.18 -4.21 7.45
N GLY A 334 -38.62 -3.30 6.58
CA GLY A 334 -37.74 -2.29 6.03
C GLY A 334 -37.36 -1.24 7.07
N LYS A 335 -36.52 -0.29 6.67
CA LYS A 335 -36.00 0.78 7.53
C LYS A 335 -36.53 2.14 7.07
N PRO A 336 -37.78 2.52 7.40
CA PRO A 336 -38.32 3.80 6.98
C PRO A 336 -37.58 4.96 7.64
N ILE A 337 -37.28 6.02 6.87
CA ILE A 337 -36.80 7.28 7.45
C ILE A 337 -37.87 7.87 8.37
N GLN A 338 -37.43 8.60 9.40
CA GLN A 338 -38.29 9.22 10.39
C GLN A 338 -38.30 10.73 10.23
N LEU A 339 -39.31 11.39 10.78
CA LEU A 339 -39.27 12.84 10.95
C LEU A 339 -38.21 13.21 11.99
N ALA A 340 -37.42 14.24 11.70
CA ALA A 340 -36.50 14.82 12.64
C ALA A 340 -37.27 15.55 13.76
N SER A 341 -36.88 15.31 15.02
CA SER A 341 -37.45 16.00 16.17
C SER A 341 -36.85 17.39 16.31
N SER A 342 -37.69 18.40 16.51
CA SER A 342 -37.25 19.74 16.93
C SER A 342 -37.07 19.74 18.45
N ASP A 343 -35.92 20.20 18.93
CA ASP A 343 -35.58 20.16 20.37
C ASP A 343 -36.33 21.23 21.18
N GLY A 344 -36.84 22.27 20.52
CA GLY A 344 -37.53 23.37 21.19
C GLY A 344 -36.59 24.27 21.99
N GLY A 345 -37.15 25.31 22.62
CA GLY A 345 -36.43 26.18 23.57
C GLY A 345 -36.14 27.58 23.05
N THR A 346 -35.45 28.38 23.88
CA THR A 346 -35.00 29.73 23.51
C THR A 346 -33.71 29.63 22.69
N PRO A 347 -33.69 30.11 21.43
CA PRO A 347 -32.47 30.10 20.63
C PRO A 347 -31.33 30.88 21.29
N SER A 348 -30.15 30.27 21.39
CA SER A 348 -28.89 30.94 21.74
C SER A 348 -28.14 31.44 20.50
N ASP A 349 -28.47 30.89 19.33
CA ASP A 349 -27.86 31.25 18.05
C ASP A 349 -28.88 31.06 16.90
N THR A 350 -28.64 31.74 15.78
CA THR A 350 -29.45 31.63 14.57
C THR A 350 -28.55 31.31 13.40
N ILE A 351 -28.86 30.23 12.70
CA ILE A 351 -28.14 29.78 11.50
C ILE A 351 -29.07 29.93 10.31
N ASP A 352 -28.74 30.87 9.44
CA ASP A 352 -29.57 31.24 8.28
C ASP A 352 -28.87 30.91 6.94
N SER A 353 -27.61 30.48 7.00
CA SER A 353 -26.72 30.30 5.86
C SER A 353 -25.65 29.24 6.10
N TYR A 354 -25.08 28.73 5.01
CA TYR A 354 -24.01 27.73 4.99
C TYR A 354 -22.95 28.09 3.94
N GLN A 355 -21.81 27.41 3.98
CA GLN A 355 -20.77 27.53 2.94
C GLN A 355 -21.14 26.61 1.77
N GLU A 356 -21.58 27.20 0.66
CA GLU A 356 -21.75 26.51 -0.62
C GLU A 356 -20.40 26.37 -1.31
N ILE A 357 -20.20 25.24 -1.99
CA ILE A 357 -18.91 24.89 -2.60
C ILE A 357 -19.13 24.52 -4.06
N PHE A 358 -18.52 25.29 -4.96
CA PHE A 358 -18.26 24.86 -6.32
C PHE A 358 -16.85 24.26 -6.39
N TYR A 359 -16.75 23.03 -6.89
CA TYR A 359 -15.50 22.30 -6.98
C TYR A 359 -15.28 21.75 -8.39
N HIS A 360 -14.05 21.89 -8.90
CA HIS A 360 -13.61 21.34 -10.17
C HIS A 360 -12.26 20.63 -9.99
N GLU A 361 -12.24 19.33 -10.23
CA GLU A 361 -11.05 18.48 -10.31
C GLU A 361 -11.36 17.40 -11.33
N VAL A 362 -10.44 17.17 -12.25
CA VAL A 362 -10.62 16.18 -13.32
C VAL A 362 -9.32 15.43 -13.49
N ASP A 363 -9.34 14.13 -13.27
CA ASP A 363 -8.18 13.29 -13.49
C ASP A 363 -8.04 12.95 -14.98
N LYS A 364 -6.94 13.42 -15.60
CA LYS A 364 -6.67 13.19 -17.04
C LYS A 364 -5.38 12.44 -17.29
N THR A 365 -4.32 12.80 -16.56
CA THR A 365 -2.97 12.27 -16.79
C THR A 365 -2.33 11.83 -15.48
N ASN A 366 -1.68 10.67 -15.48
CA ASN A 366 -0.71 10.32 -14.44
C ASN A 366 0.69 10.56 -15.02
N PRO A 367 1.41 11.61 -14.57
CA PRO A 367 2.69 12.01 -15.16
C PRO A 367 3.83 11.02 -14.90
N LEU A 368 3.71 10.15 -13.89
CA LEU A 368 4.73 9.17 -13.53
C LEU A 368 4.45 7.78 -14.11
N LEU A 369 3.24 7.55 -14.66
CA LEU A 369 2.73 6.22 -15.02
C LEU A 369 2.88 5.23 -13.84
N SER A 370 2.69 5.74 -12.62
CA SER A 370 2.92 5.07 -11.35
C SER A 370 2.29 5.89 -10.23
N GLY A 371 2.02 5.28 -9.08
CA GLY A 371 1.39 5.97 -7.95
C GLY A 371 -0.07 6.36 -8.20
N LEU A 372 -0.63 7.12 -7.26
CA LEU A 372 -2.04 7.52 -7.26
C LEU A 372 -2.29 8.98 -7.66
N THR A 373 -1.23 9.74 -7.98
CA THR A 373 -1.38 11.15 -8.36
C THR A 373 -1.80 11.28 -9.81
N TRP A 374 -3.00 11.81 -10.02
CA TRP A 374 -3.54 12.21 -11.31
C TRP A 374 -3.65 13.74 -11.35
N ILE A 375 -3.48 14.31 -12.54
CA ILE A 375 -3.57 15.76 -12.77
C ILE A 375 -4.50 16.06 -13.96
N GLY A 376 -5.10 17.24 -13.93
CA GLY A 376 -6.11 17.66 -14.88
C GLY A 376 -5.57 18.48 -16.05
N GLU A 377 -6.31 19.52 -16.41
CA GLU A 377 -6.08 20.34 -17.60
C GLU A 377 -4.66 20.92 -17.67
N PRO A 378 -3.92 20.72 -18.78
CA PRO A 378 -2.67 21.42 -19.01
C PRO A 378 -2.91 22.87 -19.44
N PHE A 379 -1.98 23.76 -19.09
CA PHE A 379 -1.83 25.10 -19.64
C PHE A 379 -0.46 25.20 -20.31
N TYR A 380 -0.44 25.62 -21.58
CA TYR A 380 0.80 25.70 -22.36
C TYR A 380 1.30 27.14 -22.48
N GLY A 381 2.61 27.33 -22.33
CA GLY A 381 3.24 28.62 -22.53
C GLY A 381 3.22 29.08 -23.99
N PRO A 382 3.43 30.38 -24.26
CA PRO A 382 3.68 31.47 -23.30
C PRO A 382 2.40 32.03 -22.68
N SER A 383 1.22 31.64 -23.14
CA SER A 383 -0.07 32.06 -22.56
C SER A 383 -1.18 31.08 -22.89
N ASP A 384 -2.06 30.84 -21.92
CA ASP A 384 -3.25 29.99 -22.07
C ASP A 384 -4.36 30.46 -21.12
N GLN A 385 -5.57 29.92 -21.25
CA GLN A 385 -6.67 30.22 -20.34
C GLN A 385 -7.69 29.08 -20.24
N LEU A 386 -8.34 28.98 -19.08
CA LEU A 386 -9.47 28.09 -18.84
C LEU A 386 -10.65 28.90 -18.28
N SER A 387 -11.85 28.67 -18.79
CA SER A 387 -13.09 29.29 -18.26
C SER A 387 -14.09 28.22 -17.89
N MET A 388 -14.71 28.37 -16.71
CA MET A 388 -15.73 27.47 -16.17
C MET A 388 -16.95 28.30 -15.78
N ASN A 389 -18.13 27.86 -16.20
CA ASN A 389 -19.38 28.50 -15.84
C ASN A 389 -20.04 27.73 -14.69
N PHE A 390 -20.72 28.47 -13.80
CA PHE A 390 -21.47 27.89 -12.69
C PHE A 390 -22.66 28.78 -12.36
N GLU A 391 -23.72 28.18 -11.82
CA GLU A 391 -24.95 28.87 -11.45
C GLU A 391 -24.95 29.16 -9.94
N VAL A 392 -25.43 30.34 -9.56
CA VAL A 392 -25.53 30.80 -8.17
C VAL A 392 -26.95 31.25 -7.88
N SER A 393 -27.51 30.82 -6.75
CA SER A 393 -28.75 31.36 -6.21
C SER A 393 -28.57 31.66 -4.72
N ASP A 394 -29.37 32.60 -4.21
CA ASP A 394 -29.51 32.87 -2.77
C ASP A 394 -28.18 33.13 -2.04
N GLN A 395 -27.22 33.77 -2.72
CA GLN A 395 -25.94 34.13 -2.14
C GLN A 395 -26.10 35.23 -1.09
N VAL A 396 -25.34 35.13 0.00
CA VAL A 396 -25.25 36.20 0.99
C VAL A 396 -24.28 37.25 0.47
N SER A 397 -24.82 38.37 -0.02
CA SER A 397 -24.04 39.41 -0.72
C SER A 397 -23.06 40.18 0.17
N SER A 398 -23.06 39.93 1.48
CA SER A 398 -22.08 40.44 2.45
C SER A 398 -21.15 39.33 2.98
N GLY A 399 -21.38 38.07 2.62
CA GLY A 399 -20.60 36.92 3.07
C GLY A 399 -19.27 36.79 2.35
N ASP A 400 -18.37 36.00 2.92
CA ASP A 400 -17.06 35.75 2.32
C ASP A 400 -17.17 34.91 1.04
N LEU A 401 -16.35 35.24 0.05
CA LEU A 401 -16.12 34.50 -1.19
C LEU A 401 -14.65 34.13 -1.26
N MET A 402 -14.33 32.84 -1.36
CA MET A 402 -12.96 32.33 -1.39
C MET A 402 -12.76 31.44 -2.60
N ILE A 403 -11.72 31.69 -3.40
CA ILE A 403 -11.28 30.81 -4.47
C ILE A 403 -9.87 30.28 -4.18
N SER A 404 -9.67 28.98 -4.38
CA SER A 404 -8.37 28.32 -4.26
C SER A 404 -8.18 27.39 -5.45
N ALA A 405 -7.03 27.47 -6.12
CA ALA A 405 -6.65 26.54 -7.18
C ALA A 405 -5.25 26.00 -6.95
N ARG A 406 -5.07 24.70 -7.15
CA ARG A 406 -3.77 24.02 -7.04
C ARG A 406 -3.25 23.66 -8.41
N PHE A 407 -1.96 23.87 -8.64
CA PHE A 407 -1.30 23.58 -9.90
C PHE A 407 -0.04 22.74 -9.72
N PHE A 408 0.23 21.85 -10.67
CA PHE A 408 1.47 21.09 -10.79
C PHE A 408 2.27 21.55 -12.02
N PRO A 409 3.54 21.96 -11.88
CA PRO A 409 4.43 22.11 -13.03
C PRO A 409 4.63 20.77 -13.75
N GLY A 410 4.74 20.80 -15.08
CA GLY A 410 4.95 19.59 -15.88
C GLY A 410 6.28 18.90 -15.55
N PHE A 411 6.28 17.56 -15.47
CA PHE A 411 7.47 16.76 -15.15
C PHE A 411 8.63 16.96 -16.15
N GLU A 412 8.32 17.35 -17.40
CA GLU A 412 9.32 17.69 -18.43
C GLU A 412 10.03 19.04 -18.20
N SER A 413 9.63 19.83 -17.20
CA SER A 413 10.30 21.08 -16.80
C SER A 413 11.63 20.79 -16.06
N THR A 414 12.56 20.16 -16.78
CA THR A 414 13.88 19.70 -16.29
C THR A 414 14.86 20.83 -15.94
N LEU A 415 14.43 22.09 -16.02
CA LEU A 415 15.23 23.27 -15.71
C LEU A 415 14.47 24.15 -14.70
N ASN A 416 15.10 24.50 -13.58
CA ASN A 416 14.61 25.46 -12.57
C ASN A 416 14.44 26.91 -13.11
N THR A 417 14.31 27.08 -14.43
CA THR A 417 14.24 28.36 -15.14
C THR A 417 12.83 28.73 -15.59
N ASP A 418 11.86 27.84 -15.42
CA ASP A 418 10.47 28.09 -15.79
C ASP A 418 9.80 29.02 -14.78
N ALA A 419 9.18 30.08 -15.29
CA ALA A 419 8.45 31.07 -14.50
C ALA A 419 7.00 31.12 -14.99
N HIS A 420 6.08 30.99 -14.04
CA HIS A 420 4.65 30.85 -14.25
C HIS A 420 3.92 32.01 -13.60
N GLN A 421 2.95 32.58 -14.30
CA GLN A 421 2.02 33.57 -13.78
C GLN A 421 0.60 33.04 -13.96
N VAL A 422 -0.16 32.99 -12.87
CA VAL A 422 -1.57 32.60 -12.86
C VAL A 422 -2.42 33.74 -12.32
N SER A 423 -3.52 34.02 -13.00
CA SER A 423 -4.55 34.95 -12.53
C SER A 423 -5.89 34.23 -12.38
N LEU A 424 -6.53 34.37 -11.22
CA LEU A 424 -7.87 33.86 -10.94
C LEU A 424 -8.88 35.01 -10.99
N LEU A 425 -9.91 34.86 -11.83
CA LEU A 425 -10.94 35.85 -12.05
C LEU A 425 -12.33 35.27 -11.79
N ILE A 426 -13.23 36.09 -11.26
CA ILE A 426 -14.67 35.81 -11.18
C ILE A 426 -15.40 36.97 -11.85
N ASN A 427 -16.29 36.68 -12.80
CA ASN A 427 -17.08 37.69 -13.52
C ASN A 427 -16.23 38.88 -14.02
N GLN A 428 -15.09 38.57 -14.65
CA GLN A 428 -14.09 39.52 -15.17
C GLN A 428 -13.29 40.30 -14.10
N THR A 429 -13.56 40.12 -12.81
CA THR A 429 -12.80 40.74 -11.73
C THR A 429 -11.67 39.83 -11.29
N THR A 430 -10.43 40.33 -11.35
CA THR A 430 -9.25 39.60 -10.86
C THR A 430 -9.23 39.58 -9.34
N LEU A 431 -9.31 38.38 -8.76
CA LEU A 431 -9.20 38.18 -7.32
C LEU A 431 -7.76 37.97 -6.88
N ARG A 432 -6.96 37.29 -7.71
CA ARG A 432 -5.56 37.00 -7.42
C ARG A 432 -4.73 36.96 -8.69
N GLN A 433 -3.52 37.48 -8.58
CA GLN A 433 -2.41 37.19 -9.48
C GLN A 433 -1.26 36.61 -8.65
N PHE A 434 -0.66 35.55 -9.15
CA PHE A 434 0.40 34.81 -8.46
C PHE A 434 1.51 34.45 -9.43
N TYR A 435 2.75 34.49 -8.95
CA TYR A 435 3.94 34.14 -9.69
C TYR A 435 4.61 32.97 -8.99
N SER A 436 4.95 31.93 -9.76
CA SER A 436 5.66 30.74 -9.29
C SER A 436 6.86 30.46 -10.18
N ALA A 437 7.88 29.82 -9.63
CA ALA A 437 9.02 29.30 -10.38
C ALA A 437 9.44 27.95 -9.78
N GLY A 438 10.00 27.08 -10.61
CA GLY A 438 10.44 25.74 -10.23
C GLY A 438 9.38 24.65 -10.44
N THR A 439 9.65 23.47 -9.89
CA THR A 439 8.96 22.22 -10.22
C THR A 439 7.92 21.76 -9.18
N ALA A 440 7.81 22.48 -8.05
CA ALA A 440 6.90 22.12 -6.97
C ALA A 440 5.46 22.58 -7.25
N ALA A 441 4.49 21.78 -6.82
CA ALA A 441 3.09 22.17 -6.83
C ALA A 441 2.87 23.44 -6.00
N PHE A 442 1.96 24.30 -6.46
CA PHE A 442 1.66 25.58 -5.79
C PHE A 442 0.17 25.88 -5.77
N ASN A 443 -0.25 26.61 -4.73
CA ASN A 443 -1.64 27.02 -4.53
C ASN A 443 -1.81 28.52 -4.81
N VAL A 444 -2.88 28.88 -5.50
CA VAL A 444 -3.27 30.27 -5.77
C VAL A 444 -4.61 30.52 -5.09
N THR A 445 -4.63 31.45 -4.14
CA THR A 445 -5.84 31.79 -3.36
C THR A 445 -6.23 33.24 -3.54
N GLY A 446 -7.53 33.48 -3.70
CA GLY A 446 -8.14 34.81 -3.78
C GLY A 446 -9.35 34.90 -2.88
N SER A 447 -9.68 36.12 -2.44
CA SER A 447 -10.85 36.38 -1.63
C SER A 447 -11.57 37.64 -2.08
N ALA A 448 -12.88 37.67 -1.86
CA ALA A 448 -13.74 38.83 -2.07
C ALA A 448 -14.99 38.68 -1.20
N ASN A 449 -15.96 39.54 -1.45
CA ASN A 449 -17.30 39.41 -0.91
C ASN A 449 -18.23 38.72 -1.93
N GLY A 450 -19.21 37.95 -1.45
CA GLY A 450 -20.26 37.30 -2.24
C GLY A 450 -21.05 38.25 -3.14
N GLY A 451 -21.05 39.56 -2.88
CA GLY A 451 -21.61 40.58 -3.78
C GLY A 451 -20.97 40.65 -5.17
N LEU A 452 -19.84 39.96 -5.40
CA LEU A 452 -19.25 39.80 -6.73
C LEU A 452 -19.99 38.78 -7.61
N LEU A 453 -20.76 37.88 -6.99
CA LEU A 453 -21.54 36.86 -7.69
C LEU A 453 -22.89 37.44 -8.16
N ASN A 454 -23.25 37.12 -9.38
CA ASN A 454 -24.58 37.39 -9.94
C ASN A 454 -25.54 36.28 -9.52
N SER A 455 -26.83 36.60 -9.37
CA SER A 455 -27.86 35.55 -9.37
C SER A 455 -27.96 34.95 -10.78
N GLY A 456 -28.01 33.62 -10.87
CA GLY A 456 -27.88 32.87 -12.12
C GLY A 456 -26.42 32.65 -12.53
N SER A 457 -26.12 32.90 -13.80
CA SER A 457 -24.87 32.47 -14.42
C SER A 457 -23.67 33.32 -14.00
N ASN A 458 -22.59 32.63 -13.64
CA ASN A 458 -21.31 33.19 -13.25
C ASN A 458 -20.17 32.47 -13.99
N GLN A 459 -19.01 33.12 -14.08
CA GLN A 459 -17.82 32.53 -14.71
C GLN A 459 -16.57 32.68 -13.84
N ILE A 460 -15.87 31.57 -13.65
CA ILE A 460 -14.49 31.52 -13.19
C ILE A 460 -13.58 31.50 -14.41
N ARG A 461 -12.54 32.33 -14.43
CA ARG A 461 -11.50 32.29 -15.46
C ARG A 461 -10.11 32.20 -14.83
N ILE A 462 -9.31 31.27 -15.33
CA ILE A 462 -7.89 31.12 -15.04
C ILE A 462 -7.13 31.63 -16.25
N ASN A 463 -6.31 32.66 -16.09
CA ASN A 463 -5.37 33.09 -17.13
C ASN A 463 -3.97 32.64 -16.75
N TYR A 464 -3.25 32.03 -17.69
CA TYR A 464 -1.88 31.57 -17.52
C TYR A 464 -0.94 32.33 -18.45
N GLN A 465 0.25 32.68 -17.95
CA GLN A 465 1.37 33.19 -18.73
C GLN A 465 2.66 32.53 -18.27
N ALA A 466 3.61 32.36 -19.18
CA ALA A 466 4.93 31.82 -18.89
C ALA A 466 6.04 32.54 -19.68
N ASN A 467 7.26 32.46 -19.17
CA ASN A 467 8.43 33.03 -19.83
C ASN A 467 8.89 32.26 -21.09
N ARG A 468 8.42 31.02 -21.29
CA ARG A 468 8.81 30.13 -22.40
C ARG A 468 7.58 29.48 -23.03
N SER A 469 7.68 29.10 -24.30
CA SER A 469 6.63 28.35 -25.01
C SER A 469 6.55 26.87 -24.63
N GLN A 470 7.60 26.32 -24.01
CA GLN A 470 7.68 24.92 -23.59
C GLN A 470 7.19 24.71 -22.15
N SER A 471 6.91 25.79 -21.42
CA SER A 471 6.44 25.70 -20.05
C SER A 471 5.03 25.11 -20.00
N VAL A 472 4.82 24.18 -19.07
CA VAL A 472 3.53 23.53 -18.85
C VAL A 472 3.24 23.52 -17.36
N ILE A 473 2.02 23.88 -16.98
CA ILE A 473 1.45 23.58 -15.66
C ILE A 473 0.12 22.85 -15.86
N HIS A 474 -0.31 22.08 -14.88
CA HIS A 474 -1.60 21.40 -14.87
C HIS A 474 -2.47 21.90 -13.72
N LEU A 475 -3.78 22.07 -13.95
CA LEU A 475 -4.75 22.24 -12.87
C LEU A 475 -4.91 20.89 -12.15
N ASP A 476 -4.69 20.89 -10.85
CA ASP A 476 -5.03 19.78 -9.96
C ASP A 476 -6.51 19.93 -9.59
N SER A 477 -6.81 20.94 -8.77
CA SER A 477 -8.14 21.23 -8.27
C SER A 477 -8.41 22.72 -8.21
N LEU A 478 -9.69 23.07 -8.27
CA LEU A 478 -10.21 24.41 -8.02
C LEU A 478 -11.42 24.33 -7.10
N ARG A 479 -11.39 25.09 -6.02
CA ARG A 479 -12.46 25.22 -5.03
C ARG A 479 -12.88 26.68 -4.93
N LEU A 480 -14.15 26.96 -5.18
CA LEU A 480 -14.80 28.22 -4.87
C LEU A 480 -15.80 27.98 -3.73
N SER A 481 -15.72 28.74 -2.65
CA SER A 481 -16.73 28.70 -1.58
C SER A 481 -17.32 30.07 -1.29
N TYR A 482 -18.62 30.12 -1.05
CA TYR A 482 -19.35 31.34 -0.70
C TYR A 482 -20.50 31.06 0.25
N LYS A 483 -20.91 32.06 1.02
CA LYS A 483 -22.10 31.93 1.88
C LYS A 483 -23.38 31.93 1.05
N ARG A 484 -24.23 30.93 1.27
CA ARG A 484 -25.57 30.81 0.69
C ARG A 484 -26.62 30.67 1.79
N TYR A 485 -27.77 31.31 1.64
CA TYR A 485 -28.89 31.13 2.55
C TYR A 485 -29.43 29.69 2.52
N LEU A 486 -30.01 29.24 3.63
CA LEU A 486 -30.80 28.00 3.70
C LEU A 486 -32.11 28.20 2.93
N ALA A 487 -32.07 28.01 1.63
CA ALA A 487 -33.23 28.17 0.73
C ALA A 487 -33.23 27.08 -0.34
N PRO A 488 -34.40 26.73 -0.93
CA PRO A 488 -34.47 25.82 -2.06
C PRO A 488 -33.46 26.16 -3.16
N LYS A 489 -32.82 25.16 -3.75
CA LYS A 489 -31.84 25.33 -4.82
C LYS A 489 -32.48 24.88 -6.13
N SER A 490 -32.44 25.74 -7.16
CA SER A 490 -32.90 25.34 -8.49
C SER A 490 -31.80 24.55 -9.20
N ASN A 491 -32.15 23.37 -9.71
CA ASN A 491 -31.27 22.45 -10.45
C ASN A 491 -30.08 21.94 -9.61
N GLY A 492 -30.32 20.92 -8.80
CA GLY A 492 -29.30 20.23 -8.04
C GLY A 492 -29.47 20.38 -6.53
N LEU A 493 -28.76 19.52 -5.82
CA LEU A 493 -28.90 19.35 -4.39
C LEU A 493 -28.35 20.54 -3.60
N LEU A 494 -29.08 20.92 -2.54
CA LEU A 494 -28.53 21.68 -1.43
C LEU A 494 -27.76 20.71 -0.53
N LEU A 495 -26.47 20.98 -0.31
CA LEU A 495 -25.63 20.26 0.65
C LEU A 495 -25.11 21.25 1.69
N GLY A 496 -25.88 21.39 2.77
CA GLY A 496 -25.61 22.33 3.85
C GLY A 496 -24.73 21.71 4.94
N HIS A 497 -23.53 22.24 5.12
CA HIS A 497 -22.62 21.88 6.22
C HIS A 497 -22.70 22.95 7.32
N LEU A 498 -23.36 22.61 8.43
CA LEU A 498 -23.62 23.54 9.53
C LEU A 498 -22.75 23.23 10.74
N ASN A 499 -22.20 24.28 11.35
CA ASN A 499 -21.56 24.19 12.66
C ASN A 499 -22.55 24.71 13.70
N LEU A 500 -23.01 23.83 14.58
CA LEU A 500 -23.92 24.16 15.67
C LEU A 500 -23.11 24.67 16.88
N THR A 501 -23.52 25.79 17.45
CA THR A 501 -22.95 26.33 18.68
C THR A 501 -23.59 25.67 19.91
N ASP A 502 -23.00 25.88 21.09
CA ASP A 502 -23.56 25.34 22.34
C ASP A 502 -24.93 25.96 22.65
N GLY A 503 -25.87 25.14 23.12
CA GLY A 503 -27.27 25.52 23.33
C GLY A 503 -28.21 25.20 22.14
N ILE A 504 -29.29 25.97 21.99
CA ILE A 504 -30.31 25.76 20.95
C ILE A 504 -30.02 26.65 19.75
N ASN A 505 -29.82 26.02 18.59
CA ASN A 505 -29.59 26.70 17.32
C ASN A 505 -30.92 26.74 16.55
N ASP A 506 -31.35 27.94 16.14
CA ASP A 506 -32.51 28.11 15.27
C ASP A 506 -32.10 28.17 13.80
N LEU A 507 -32.45 27.13 13.05
CA LEU A 507 -32.21 27.07 11.61
C LEU A 507 -33.32 27.82 10.87
N THR A 508 -32.96 28.92 10.21
CA THR A 508 -33.91 29.77 9.46
C THR A 508 -33.85 29.45 7.98
N PHE A 509 -34.94 28.92 7.44
CA PHE A 509 -35.11 28.59 6.03
C PHE A 509 -35.90 29.67 5.29
N PHE A 510 -35.43 30.07 4.12
CA PHE A 510 -36.05 31.09 3.28
C PHE A 510 -36.69 30.48 2.04
N ASN A 511 -37.68 31.19 1.48
CA ASN A 511 -38.31 30.88 0.18
C ASN A 511 -38.83 29.43 0.06
N LEU A 512 -39.33 28.85 1.17
CA LEU A 512 -39.84 27.48 1.20
C LEU A 512 -41.01 27.28 0.21
N THR A 513 -41.02 26.13 -0.46
CA THR A 513 -42.11 25.63 -1.30
C THR A 513 -42.60 24.29 -0.75
N SER A 514 -43.83 23.87 -1.10
CA SER A 514 -44.40 22.60 -0.64
C SER A 514 -43.69 21.37 -1.20
N ASP A 515 -43.00 21.52 -2.32
CA ASP A 515 -42.48 20.42 -3.13
C ASP A 515 -40.97 20.22 -2.90
N TYR A 516 -40.37 20.99 -2.00
CA TYR A 516 -38.96 20.92 -1.66
C TYR A 516 -38.76 20.28 -0.29
N HIS A 517 -37.95 19.22 -0.26
CA HIS A 517 -37.70 18.42 0.93
C HIS A 517 -36.37 18.80 1.55
N PHE A 518 -36.28 18.70 2.88
CA PHE A 518 -35.04 18.85 3.64
C PHE A 518 -34.82 17.61 4.48
N TRP A 519 -33.67 16.95 4.35
CA TRP A 519 -33.28 15.81 5.16
C TRP A 519 -32.05 16.15 5.99
N ASN A 520 -32.03 15.76 7.26
CA ASN A 520 -30.83 15.65 8.05
C ASN A 520 -30.09 14.37 7.63
N ILE A 521 -28.91 14.52 7.06
CA ILE A 521 -28.04 13.43 6.59
C ILE A 521 -26.75 13.32 7.41
N THR A 522 -26.75 13.86 8.64
CA THR A 522 -25.59 13.78 9.54
C THR A 522 -25.17 12.33 9.80
N ASP A 523 -26.15 11.44 10.01
CA ASP A 523 -25.97 10.00 9.84
C ASP A 523 -26.57 9.58 8.49
N ALA A 524 -25.70 9.36 7.50
CA ALA A 524 -26.11 8.98 6.15
C ALA A 524 -26.80 7.60 6.09
N SER A 525 -26.64 6.74 7.10
CA SER A 525 -27.30 5.42 7.17
C SER A 525 -28.72 5.49 7.75
N THR A 526 -29.05 6.59 8.43
CA THR A 526 -30.38 6.88 8.97
C THR A 526 -30.76 8.35 8.76
N PRO A 527 -31.00 8.79 7.51
CA PRO A 527 -31.51 10.12 7.27
C PRO A 527 -32.86 10.34 7.97
N SER A 528 -33.15 11.59 8.29
CA SER A 528 -34.45 12.01 8.83
C SER A 528 -34.98 13.25 8.12
N GLU A 529 -36.29 13.33 7.92
CA GLU A 529 -36.92 14.44 7.21
C GLU A 529 -37.19 15.62 8.16
N ILE A 530 -36.71 16.80 7.78
CA ILE A 530 -36.89 18.07 8.47
C ILE A 530 -38.12 18.76 7.87
N ILE A 531 -39.07 19.13 8.72
CA ILE A 531 -40.22 19.96 8.33
C ILE A 531 -40.12 21.30 9.07
N PRO A 532 -39.57 22.35 8.42
CA PRO A 532 -39.48 23.67 9.03
C PRO A 532 -40.88 24.24 9.34
N GLN A 533 -41.11 24.61 10.59
CA GLN A 533 -42.38 25.21 11.02
C GLN A 533 -42.28 26.73 10.92
N GLY A 534 -43.06 27.34 10.02
CA GLY A 534 -42.99 28.78 9.77
C GLY A 534 -41.62 29.27 9.27
N GLY A 535 -40.82 28.39 8.67
CA GLY A 535 -39.45 28.69 8.25
C GLY A 535 -38.37 28.33 9.28
N HIS A 536 -38.72 27.78 10.44
CA HIS A 536 -37.79 27.55 11.54
C HIS A 536 -37.69 26.07 11.93
N PHE A 537 -36.49 25.63 12.33
CA PHE A 537 -36.24 24.32 12.93
C PHE A 537 -35.18 24.44 14.03
N GLN A 538 -35.49 23.98 15.25
CA GLN A 538 -34.60 24.13 16.40
C GLN A 538 -33.88 22.83 16.71
N ILE A 539 -32.55 22.91 16.88
CA ILE A 539 -31.70 21.76 17.16
C ILE A 539 -30.65 22.12 18.22
N ALA A 540 -30.40 21.20 19.15
CA ALA A 540 -29.36 21.34 20.16
C ALA A 540 -27.97 21.15 19.54
N GLY A 541 -27.03 21.99 19.94
CA GLY A 541 -25.60 21.82 19.70
C GLY A 541 -24.83 21.58 21.01
N PRO A 542 -23.49 21.65 20.99
CA PRO A 542 -22.65 21.93 19.82
C PRO A 542 -22.47 20.69 18.93
N GLY A 543 -22.00 20.89 17.70
CA GLY A 543 -21.68 19.78 16.80
C GLY A 543 -21.68 20.19 15.32
N LYS A 544 -21.59 19.20 14.44
CA LYS A 544 -21.81 19.38 13.01
C LYS A 544 -23.17 18.80 12.63
N MET A 545 -23.84 19.45 11.68
CA MET A 545 -25.08 18.95 11.08
C MET A 545 -24.98 19.06 9.57
N HIS A 546 -25.42 18.02 8.87
CA HIS A 546 -25.47 17.98 7.41
C HIS A 546 -26.92 17.97 6.95
N ILE A 547 -27.31 18.94 6.12
CA ILE A 547 -28.64 19.07 5.55
C ILE A 547 -28.55 18.81 4.04
N LEU A 548 -29.43 17.94 3.56
CA LEU A 548 -29.68 17.72 2.16
C LEU A 548 -31.01 18.38 1.80
N GLY A 549 -31.05 19.19 0.76
CA GLY A 549 -32.30 19.72 0.22
C GLY A 549 -32.47 19.35 -1.24
N PHE A 550 -33.68 18.97 -1.65
CA PHE A 550 -33.96 18.48 -3.00
C PHE A 550 -35.44 18.61 -3.37
N ASP A 551 -35.73 18.59 -4.67
CA ASP A 551 -37.09 18.37 -5.20
C ASP A 551 -37.16 17.10 -6.06
N GLU A 552 -38.32 16.80 -6.64
CA GLU A 552 -38.54 15.60 -7.45
C GLU A 552 -37.65 15.52 -8.70
N SER A 553 -37.17 16.66 -9.24
CA SER A 553 -36.29 16.68 -10.41
C SER A 553 -34.86 16.25 -10.09
N ASP A 554 -34.47 16.29 -8.81
CA ASP A 554 -33.16 15.82 -8.33
C ASP A 554 -33.14 14.30 -8.03
N VAL A 555 -34.29 13.63 -8.06
CA VAL A 555 -34.40 12.20 -7.71
C VAL A 555 -34.01 11.31 -8.89
N MET A 556 -32.94 10.53 -8.72
CA MET A 556 -32.41 9.64 -9.75
C MET A 556 -32.95 8.21 -9.61
N THR A 557 -33.57 7.67 -10.66
CA THR A 557 -34.02 6.26 -10.67
C THR A 557 -32.86 5.31 -10.94
N VAL A 558 -32.67 4.29 -10.09
CA VAL A 558 -31.62 3.27 -10.28
C VAL A 558 -32.11 2.11 -11.15
N ASN A 559 -31.18 1.40 -11.77
CA ASN A 559 -31.43 0.11 -12.42
C ASN A 559 -30.77 -1.00 -11.61
N VAL A 560 -31.55 -1.96 -11.10
CA VAL A 560 -31.01 -3.05 -10.29
C VAL A 560 -30.66 -4.26 -11.14
N THR A 561 -29.56 -4.92 -10.79
CA THR A 561 -29.09 -6.15 -11.45
C THR A 561 -29.23 -7.33 -10.49
N PRO A 562 -29.88 -8.45 -10.89
CA PRO A 562 -29.98 -9.63 -10.05
C PRO A 562 -28.61 -10.26 -9.78
N VAL A 563 -28.43 -10.79 -8.57
CA VAL A 563 -27.20 -11.48 -8.16
C VAL A 563 -27.51 -12.96 -7.99
N SER A 564 -26.90 -13.81 -8.81
CA SER A 564 -27.27 -15.23 -8.92
C SER A 564 -27.04 -16.03 -7.64
N GLU A 565 -26.02 -15.70 -6.84
CA GLU A 565 -25.74 -16.32 -5.54
C GLU A 565 -24.90 -15.38 -4.66
N PHE A 566 -25.54 -14.50 -3.88
CA PHE A 566 -24.81 -13.67 -2.91
C PHE A 566 -24.69 -14.41 -1.57
N SER A 567 -23.53 -15.01 -1.34
CA SER A 567 -23.19 -15.73 -0.11
C SER A 567 -21.73 -15.48 0.24
N TYR A 568 -21.41 -15.41 1.53
CA TYR A 568 -20.03 -15.38 1.96
C TYR A 568 -19.37 -16.75 1.74
N ARG A 569 -18.24 -16.78 1.04
CA ARG A 569 -17.39 -17.94 0.75
C ARG A 569 -16.01 -17.80 1.39
N LEU A 570 -15.55 -16.56 1.57
CA LEU A 570 -14.24 -16.21 2.10
C LEU A 570 -14.31 -15.77 3.57
N ARG A 571 -15.42 -15.12 3.98
CA ARG A 571 -15.74 -14.80 5.39
C ARG A 571 -16.26 -16.00 6.20
N ILE A 572 -15.64 -17.16 6.00
CA ILE A 572 -15.98 -18.43 6.67
C ILE A 572 -14.76 -18.90 7.48
N PRO A 573 -14.85 -18.98 8.83
CA PRO A 573 -13.77 -19.47 9.69
C PRO A 573 -13.35 -20.91 9.40
N GLU A 574 -14.25 -21.74 8.89
CA GLU A 574 -14.02 -23.16 8.59
C GLU A 574 -13.15 -23.39 7.34
N ASN A 575 -12.79 -22.34 6.58
CA ASN A 575 -11.85 -22.48 5.47
C ASN A 575 -10.49 -23.02 5.96
N ASP A 576 -9.95 -23.98 5.21
CA ASP A 576 -8.68 -24.66 5.48
C ASP A 576 -7.78 -24.57 4.24
N ALA A 577 -6.85 -23.62 4.23
CA ALA A 577 -5.89 -23.49 3.15
C ALA A 577 -4.59 -22.85 3.61
N LYS A 578 -3.49 -23.54 3.38
CA LYS A 578 -2.12 -23.02 3.61
C LYS A 578 -1.66 -22.11 2.47
N TYR A 579 -2.18 -22.33 1.26
CA TYR A 579 -1.84 -21.58 0.05
C TYR A 579 -3.10 -20.97 -0.58
N ILE A 580 -3.07 -19.66 -0.82
CA ILE A 580 -4.16 -18.94 -1.49
C ILE A 580 -3.71 -18.51 -2.88
N ILE A 581 -4.54 -18.80 -3.88
CA ILE A 581 -4.40 -18.26 -5.24
C ILE A 581 -5.47 -17.20 -5.45
N ILE A 582 -5.07 -15.96 -5.71
CA ILE A 582 -5.96 -14.84 -6.02
C ILE A 582 -5.93 -14.58 -7.53
N THR A 583 -7.09 -14.61 -8.17
CA THR A 583 -7.15 -14.57 -9.64
C THR A 583 -8.52 -14.09 -10.16
N PRO A 584 -8.61 -13.50 -11.36
CA PRO A 584 -9.90 -13.29 -12.03
C PRO A 584 -10.48 -14.59 -12.60
N GLN A 585 -11.80 -14.61 -12.83
CA GLN A 585 -12.52 -15.79 -13.35
C GLN A 585 -11.96 -16.32 -14.69
N VAL A 586 -11.41 -15.42 -15.53
CA VAL A 586 -10.82 -15.76 -16.84
C VAL A 586 -9.63 -16.73 -16.72
N PHE A 587 -8.98 -16.82 -15.56
CA PHE A 587 -7.86 -17.73 -15.29
C PHE A 587 -8.25 -18.93 -14.42
N SER A 588 -9.53 -19.18 -14.20
CA SER A 588 -10.04 -20.31 -13.39
C SER A 588 -9.40 -21.65 -13.76
N GLN A 589 -9.28 -21.99 -15.05
CA GLN A 589 -8.67 -23.25 -15.49
C GLN A 589 -7.20 -23.37 -15.07
N GLU A 590 -6.42 -22.30 -15.20
CA GLU A 590 -5.00 -22.28 -14.85
C GLU A 590 -4.78 -22.25 -13.33
N ALA A 591 -5.68 -21.58 -12.59
CA ALA A 591 -5.69 -21.62 -11.14
C ALA A 591 -5.98 -23.03 -10.59
N GLU A 592 -6.92 -23.76 -11.20
CA GLU A 592 -7.19 -25.16 -10.85
C GLU A 592 -5.99 -26.08 -11.16
N ARG A 593 -5.26 -25.82 -12.26
CA ARG A 593 -4.01 -26.55 -12.56
C ARG A 593 -2.93 -26.30 -11.51
N MET A 594 -2.72 -25.05 -11.10
CA MET A 594 -1.78 -24.71 -10.03
C MET A 594 -2.20 -25.30 -8.68
N LYS A 595 -3.49 -25.33 -8.39
CA LYS A 595 -4.05 -26.00 -7.22
C LYS A 595 -3.75 -27.50 -7.24
N ASP A 596 -4.08 -28.21 -8.32
CA ASP A 596 -3.79 -29.65 -8.46
C ASP A 596 -2.30 -29.96 -8.35
N LEU A 597 -1.44 -29.12 -8.94
CA LEU A 597 0.01 -29.24 -8.83
C LEU A 597 0.45 -29.31 -7.36
N HIS A 598 0.04 -28.35 -6.53
CA HIS A 598 0.44 -28.25 -5.13
C HIS A 598 -0.32 -29.17 -4.18
N GLU A 599 -1.54 -29.62 -4.52
CA GLU A 599 -2.28 -30.59 -3.70
C GLU A 599 -1.83 -32.03 -3.97
N ASN A 600 -1.53 -32.37 -5.23
CA ASN A 600 -1.46 -33.76 -5.66
C ASN A 600 -0.17 -34.17 -6.37
N ARG A 601 0.43 -33.29 -7.17
CA ARG A 601 1.50 -33.70 -8.12
C ARG A 601 2.91 -33.48 -7.60
N VAL A 602 3.13 -32.49 -6.75
CA VAL A 602 4.40 -32.33 -6.05
C VAL A 602 4.66 -33.48 -5.07
N LEU A 603 5.93 -33.64 -4.66
CA LEU A 603 6.34 -34.59 -3.63
C LEU A 603 5.48 -34.45 -2.36
N MET A 604 5.19 -35.57 -1.69
CA MET A 604 4.22 -35.64 -0.60
C MET A 604 4.51 -34.64 0.53
N GLU A 605 5.79 -34.44 0.84
CA GLU A 605 6.29 -33.49 1.84
C GLU A 605 6.09 -32.01 1.47
N ASN A 606 5.89 -31.71 0.18
CA ASN A 606 5.69 -30.36 -0.35
C ASN A 606 4.22 -30.05 -0.65
N ARG A 607 3.31 -31.02 -0.42
CA ARG A 607 1.87 -30.83 -0.67
C ARG A 607 1.27 -29.83 0.32
N MET A 608 0.33 -29.03 -0.15
CA MET A 608 -0.34 -27.99 0.64
C MET A 608 -1.84 -27.95 0.33
N SER A 609 -2.68 -27.58 1.31
CA SER A 609 -4.09 -27.27 1.06
C SER A 609 -4.21 -25.93 0.33
N VAL A 610 -4.99 -25.89 -0.76
CA VAL A 610 -5.07 -24.72 -1.65
C VAL A 610 -6.50 -24.18 -1.76
N LYS A 611 -6.65 -22.87 -1.59
CA LYS A 611 -7.91 -22.14 -1.88
C LYS A 611 -7.70 -21.19 -3.05
N ILE A 612 -8.57 -21.29 -4.04
CA ILE A 612 -8.71 -20.28 -5.08
C ILE A 612 -9.72 -19.24 -4.58
N ALA A 613 -9.32 -17.97 -4.57
CA ALA A 613 -10.15 -16.83 -4.22
C ALA A 613 -10.28 -15.94 -5.46
N TYR A 614 -11.50 -15.87 -6.01
CA TYR A 614 -11.77 -15.01 -7.15
C TYR A 614 -11.88 -13.55 -6.72
N LEU A 615 -11.37 -12.62 -7.52
CA LEU A 615 -11.41 -11.19 -7.20
C LEU A 615 -12.83 -10.66 -6.97
N ASP A 616 -13.80 -11.11 -7.76
CA ASP A 616 -15.21 -10.70 -7.59
C ASP A 616 -15.76 -11.13 -6.22
N ASP A 617 -15.40 -12.33 -5.74
CA ASP A 617 -15.77 -12.79 -4.39
C ASP A 617 -15.09 -11.92 -3.32
N ILE A 618 -13.81 -11.58 -3.50
CA ILE A 618 -13.08 -10.69 -2.59
C ILE A 618 -13.75 -9.31 -2.53
N TYR A 619 -14.05 -8.69 -3.67
CA TYR A 619 -14.68 -7.37 -3.70
C TYR A 619 -16.09 -7.38 -3.13
N ASN A 620 -16.90 -8.38 -3.49
CA ASN A 620 -18.26 -8.52 -2.98
C ASN A 620 -18.29 -8.74 -1.46
N GLU A 621 -17.32 -9.46 -0.90
CA GLU A 621 -17.28 -9.76 0.54
C GLU A 621 -16.51 -8.73 1.37
N PHE A 622 -15.51 -8.04 0.83
CA PHE A 622 -14.62 -7.15 1.60
C PHE A 622 -14.66 -5.68 1.19
N ALA A 623 -15.40 -5.34 0.13
CA ALA A 623 -15.59 -3.98 -0.36
C ALA A 623 -17.03 -3.67 -0.80
N GLY A 624 -18.01 -4.49 -0.46
CA GLY A 624 -19.40 -4.32 -0.92
C GLY A 624 -19.55 -4.30 -2.44
N GLY A 625 -18.59 -4.88 -3.19
CA GLY A 625 -18.58 -4.97 -4.65
C GLY A 625 -17.69 -3.95 -5.37
N ALA A 626 -17.12 -2.96 -4.68
CA ALA A 626 -16.20 -2.01 -5.31
C ALA A 626 -14.81 -2.63 -5.53
N SER A 627 -14.14 -2.27 -6.64
CA SER A 627 -12.82 -2.78 -7.01
C SER A 627 -11.66 -2.12 -6.25
N ASP A 628 -11.81 -1.97 -4.93
CA ASP A 628 -10.78 -1.39 -4.06
C ASP A 628 -9.68 -2.44 -3.76
N PRO A 629 -8.39 -2.20 -4.10
CA PRO A 629 -7.32 -3.15 -3.84
C PRO A 629 -7.13 -3.48 -2.35
N THR A 630 -7.54 -2.59 -1.44
CA THR A 630 -7.50 -2.83 0.02
C THR A 630 -8.37 -4.03 0.42
N ALA A 631 -9.38 -4.39 -0.39
CA ALA A 631 -10.20 -5.57 -0.17
C ALA A 631 -9.38 -6.87 -0.12
N ILE A 632 -8.33 -6.96 -0.95
CA ILE A 632 -7.41 -8.12 -0.97
C ILE A 632 -6.69 -8.24 0.38
N ARG A 633 -6.17 -7.12 0.90
CA ARG A 633 -5.52 -7.10 2.21
C ARG A 633 -6.49 -7.43 3.34
N ASN A 634 -7.71 -6.89 3.29
CA ASN A 634 -8.74 -7.18 4.31
C ASN A 634 -9.15 -8.65 4.29
N PHE A 635 -9.28 -9.26 3.10
CA PHE A 635 -9.48 -10.68 2.92
C PHE A 635 -8.33 -11.50 3.51
N LEU A 636 -7.10 -11.19 3.12
CA LEU A 636 -5.91 -11.89 3.61
C LEU A 636 -5.71 -11.74 5.12
N SER A 637 -6.02 -10.57 5.69
CA SER A 637 -6.08 -10.36 7.13
C SER A 637 -7.12 -11.27 7.78
N TYR A 638 -8.34 -11.29 7.25
CA TYR A 638 -9.40 -12.16 7.77
C TYR A 638 -8.98 -13.64 7.75
N ALA A 639 -8.45 -14.11 6.62
CA ALA A 639 -7.99 -15.49 6.46
C ALA A 639 -6.85 -15.80 7.43
N TYR A 640 -5.84 -14.93 7.50
CA TYR A 640 -4.70 -15.09 8.39
C TYR A 640 -5.09 -15.19 9.86
N TRP A 641 -6.16 -14.51 10.30
CA TRP A 641 -6.57 -14.47 11.71
C TRP A 641 -7.68 -15.44 12.08
N ASN A 642 -8.63 -15.70 11.18
CA ASN A 642 -9.90 -16.33 11.51
C ASN A 642 -10.12 -17.71 10.85
N TRP A 643 -9.38 -18.05 9.79
CA TRP A 643 -9.50 -19.38 9.18
C TRP A 643 -8.92 -20.48 10.07
N GLN A 644 -9.44 -21.70 9.89
CA GLN A 644 -9.00 -22.91 10.58
C GLN A 644 -7.51 -23.15 10.40
N THR A 645 -7.02 -22.99 9.16
CA THR A 645 -5.60 -22.99 8.83
C THR A 645 -5.20 -21.61 8.34
N PRO A 646 -4.35 -20.88 9.10
CA PRO A 646 -3.80 -19.63 8.66
C PRO A 646 -2.96 -19.84 7.39
N PRO A 647 -3.23 -19.11 6.30
CA PRO A 647 -2.41 -19.18 5.10
C PRO A 647 -0.96 -18.73 5.38
N GLU A 648 -0.01 -19.35 4.69
CA GLU A 648 1.41 -18.99 4.72
C GLU A 648 1.89 -18.41 3.39
N TYR A 649 1.22 -18.78 2.29
CA TYR A 649 1.60 -18.42 0.93
C TYR A 649 0.43 -17.80 0.16
N VAL A 650 0.72 -16.77 -0.64
CA VAL A 650 -0.23 -16.11 -1.53
C VAL A 650 0.36 -16.01 -2.94
N LEU A 651 -0.41 -16.46 -3.93
CA LEU A 651 -0.11 -16.26 -5.33
C LEU A 651 -1.12 -15.31 -5.97
N LEU A 652 -0.64 -14.20 -6.50
CA LEU A 652 -1.41 -13.31 -7.35
C LEU A 652 -1.25 -13.76 -8.81
N MET A 653 -2.34 -14.15 -9.46
CA MET A 653 -2.32 -14.67 -10.83
C MET A 653 -3.01 -13.68 -11.76
N GLY A 654 -2.21 -12.80 -12.37
CA GLY A 654 -2.63 -11.77 -13.30
C GLY A 654 -1.72 -10.54 -13.27
N ASP A 655 -1.68 -9.82 -14.39
CA ASP A 655 -0.92 -8.58 -14.52
C ASP A 655 -1.61 -7.39 -13.82
N ALA A 656 -0.83 -6.36 -13.50
CA ALA A 656 -1.27 -5.14 -12.82
C ALA A 656 -1.02 -3.88 -13.67
N ASP A 657 -1.56 -2.76 -13.21
CA ASP A 657 -1.43 -1.42 -13.80
C ASP A 657 -1.66 -0.36 -12.71
N TYR A 658 -1.27 0.89 -12.96
CA TYR A 658 -1.50 2.02 -12.05
C TYR A 658 -2.88 2.68 -12.27
N ASP A 659 -3.52 2.43 -13.41
CA ASP A 659 -4.78 3.05 -13.81
C ASP A 659 -6.01 2.28 -13.32
N PHE A 660 -6.27 2.33 -12.01
CA PHE A 660 -7.39 1.63 -11.36
C PHE A 660 -8.77 2.03 -11.90
N ARG A 661 -8.94 3.29 -12.28
CA ARG A 661 -10.21 3.85 -12.78
C ARG A 661 -10.34 3.81 -14.30
N ASN A 662 -9.35 3.25 -14.98
CA ASN A 662 -9.26 3.19 -16.44
C ASN A 662 -9.43 4.57 -17.11
N ILE A 663 -8.85 5.60 -16.54
CA ILE A 663 -8.89 6.99 -17.00
C ILE A 663 -8.30 7.11 -18.42
N THR A 664 -7.20 6.41 -18.68
CA THR A 664 -6.53 6.38 -19.99
C THR A 664 -7.27 5.54 -21.03
N ARG A 665 -8.25 4.74 -20.61
CA ARG A 665 -8.91 3.68 -21.39
C ARG A 665 -7.97 2.58 -21.89
N GLN A 666 -6.79 2.47 -21.27
CA GLN A 666 -5.75 1.51 -21.62
C GLN A 666 -5.38 0.58 -20.46
N SER A 667 -6.09 0.68 -19.32
CA SER A 667 -5.82 -0.13 -18.13
C SER A 667 -5.94 -1.62 -18.44
N LYS A 668 -4.96 -2.38 -17.96
CA LYS A 668 -4.89 -3.85 -18.15
C LYS A 668 -4.87 -4.62 -16.83
N ILE A 669 -5.42 -4.03 -15.77
CA ILE A 669 -5.47 -4.66 -14.45
C ILE A 669 -6.30 -5.94 -14.54
N LEU A 670 -5.66 -7.07 -14.25
CA LEU A 670 -6.32 -8.36 -14.01
C LEU A 670 -6.27 -8.73 -12.53
N VAL A 671 -5.18 -8.41 -11.84
CA VAL A 671 -5.08 -8.44 -10.38
C VAL A 671 -4.35 -7.16 -9.95
N PRO A 672 -4.94 -6.28 -9.12
CA PRO A 672 -4.32 -5.01 -8.79
C PRO A 672 -3.02 -5.19 -8.01
N VAL A 673 -2.12 -4.21 -8.11
CA VAL A 673 -0.96 -4.01 -7.24
C VAL A 673 -1.25 -2.87 -6.27
N TRP A 674 -0.47 -2.72 -5.20
CA TRP A 674 -0.53 -1.51 -4.39
C TRP A 674 0.42 -0.43 -4.93
N GLU A 675 -0.12 0.75 -5.18
CA GLU A 675 0.64 1.92 -5.63
C GLU A 675 0.85 2.89 -4.46
N THR A 676 2.10 3.37 -4.28
CA THR A 676 2.37 4.42 -3.29
C THR A 676 2.42 5.79 -3.95
N ASP A 677 1.91 6.81 -3.26
CA ASP A 677 1.96 8.17 -3.77
C ASP A 677 3.41 8.62 -4.06
N GLY A 678 3.58 9.27 -5.21
CA GLY A 678 4.86 9.71 -5.76
C GLY A 678 5.24 11.14 -5.38
N THR A 679 4.49 11.80 -4.48
CA THR A 679 4.78 13.17 -4.09
C THR A 679 5.78 13.26 -2.94
N THR A 680 6.84 14.05 -3.11
CA THR A 680 7.83 14.37 -2.06
C THR A 680 8.04 15.88 -1.99
N ASN A 681 7.69 16.49 -0.85
CA ASN A 681 7.71 17.95 -0.64
C ASN A 681 6.96 18.74 -1.73
N GLY A 682 5.86 18.19 -2.25
CA GLY A 682 5.07 18.81 -3.32
C GLY A 682 5.62 18.62 -4.74
N ASN A 683 6.70 17.85 -4.92
CA ASN A 683 7.21 17.46 -6.24
C ASN A 683 6.80 16.02 -6.56
N LEU A 684 6.52 15.75 -7.84
CA LEU A 684 6.42 14.39 -8.36
C LEU A 684 7.83 13.80 -8.45
N SER A 685 7.99 12.56 -8.01
CA SER A 685 9.28 11.87 -7.97
C SER A 685 9.09 10.40 -8.36
N ASP A 686 9.64 10.03 -9.50
CA ASP A 686 9.64 8.67 -10.04
C ASP A 686 10.33 7.66 -9.12
N ILE A 687 11.35 8.08 -8.38
CA ILE A 687 12.02 7.25 -7.35
C ILE A 687 11.30 7.21 -5.99
N ALA A 688 10.26 8.03 -5.79
CA ALA A 688 9.49 8.07 -4.54
C ALA A 688 8.22 7.21 -4.61
N THR A 689 7.68 7.03 -5.81
CA THR A 689 6.58 6.11 -6.08
C THR A 689 7.09 4.68 -6.28
N ARG A 690 6.26 3.69 -5.95
CA ARG A 690 6.54 2.27 -6.15
C ARG A 690 5.25 1.48 -6.21
N SER A 691 5.27 0.45 -7.03
CA SER A 691 4.31 -0.65 -7.01
C SER A 691 4.82 -1.74 -6.06
N THR A 692 3.94 -2.32 -5.24
CA THR A 692 4.30 -3.40 -4.30
C THR A 692 3.12 -4.34 -4.04
N ASP A 693 3.39 -5.64 -3.94
CA ASP A 693 2.40 -6.62 -3.48
C ASP A 693 2.46 -6.84 -1.96
N ASP A 694 3.57 -6.46 -1.31
CA ASP A 694 3.80 -6.67 0.12
C ASP A 694 2.73 -5.99 1.00
N TYR A 695 2.15 -4.89 0.51
CA TYR A 695 1.03 -4.21 1.17
C TYR A 695 -0.10 -5.17 1.54
N PHE A 696 -0.40 -6.14 0.68
CA PHE A 696 -1.50 -7.07 0.89
C PHE A 696 -1.25 -8.05 2.05
N VAL A 697 0.00 -8.15 2.52
CA VAL A 697 0.42 -9.08 3.58
C VAL A 697 1.03 -8.36 4.80
N TYR A 698 0.85 -7.05 4.94
CA TYR A 698 1.11 -6.33 6.19
C TYR A 698 -0.12 -6.42 7.11
N LEU A 699 -0.15 -7.38 8.02
CA LEU A 699 -1.38 -7.80 8.71
C LEU A 699 -1.35 -7.67 10.24
N ALA A 700 -0.24 -7.98 10.91
CA ALA A 700 -0.22 -8.23 12.35
C ALA A 700 0.37 -7.11 13.22
N GLY A 701 1.31 -6.32 12.73
CA GLY A 701 1.97 -5.29 13.55
C GLY A 701 1.25 -3.94 13.64
N GLY A 702 0.04 -3.84 13.10
CA GLY A 702 -0.77 -2.61 13.16
C GLY A 702 -0.21 -1.47 12.31
N ALA A 703 -0.57 -0.23 12.67
CA ALA A 703 -0.19 0.96 11.90
C ALA A 703 1.34 1.17 11.88
N GLY A 704 1.94 1.08 10.69
CA GLY A 704 3.36 1.35 10.47
C GLY A 704 4.25 0.11 10.42
N ASP A 705 3.73 -1.07 10.74
CA ASP A 705 4.44 -2.32 10.42
C ASP A 705 4.37 -2.58 8.91
N ARG A 706 5.54 -2.88 8.34
CA ARG A 706 5.74 -3.15 6.91
C ARG A 706 6.50 -4.47 6.72
N ALA A 707 6.49 -5.34 7.73
CA ALA A 707 6.99 -6.70 7.59
C ALA A 707 5.90 -7.58 6.96
N PRO A 708 6.19 -8.31 5.87
CA PRO A 708 5.26 -9.31 5.34
C PRO A 708 4.97 -10.42 6.36
N ASP A 709 3.69 -10.68 6.64
CA ASP A 709 3.23 -11.79 7.51
C ASP A 709 3.00 -13.10 6.73
N MET A 710 2.93 -13.03 5.40
CA MET A 710 2.81 -14.17 4.49
C MET A 710 3.75 -14.01 3.30
N ALA A 711 4.22 -15.12 2.74
CA ALA A 711 5.03 -15.10 1.53
C ALA A 711 4.13 -14.86 0.31
N ILE A 712 4.30 -13.73 -0.35
CA ILE A 712 3.52 -13.34 -1.53
C ILE A 712 4.37 -13.38 -2.80
N GLY A 713 3.77 -13.84 -3.90
CA GLY A 713 4.37 -13.80 -5.22
C GLY A 713 3.32 -13.58 -6.31
N ARG A 714 3.76 -13.15 -7.49
CA ARG A 714 2.88 -12.85 -8.63
C ARG A 714 3.31 -13.58 -9.90
N LEU A 715 2.34 -14.10 -10.64
CA LEU A 715 2.49 -14.49 -12.06
C LEU A 715 1.87 -13.39 -12.92
N PRO A 716 2.66 -12.44 -13.46
CA PRO A 716 2.14 -11.33 -14.25
C PRO A 716 1.83 -11.82 -15.67
N ALA A 717 0.59 -12.26 -15.90
CA ALA A 717 0.10 -12.69 -17.20
C ALA A 717 -1.14 -11.88 -17.60
N ARG A 718 -1.22 -11.51 -18.89
CA ARG A 718 -2.33 -10.71 -19.47
C ARG A 718 -3.40 -11.56 -20.14
N ASP A 719 -3.11 -12.83 -20.38
CA ASP A 719 -3.98 -13.73 -21.11
C ASP A 719 -3.69 -15.18 -20.69
N PRO A 720 -4.64 -16.11 -20.93
CA PRO A 720 -4.48 -17.50 -20.51
C PRO A 720 -3.25 -18.17 -21.11
N SER A 721 -2.87 -17.88 -22.36
CA SER A 721 -1.74 -18.56 -23.02
C SER A 721 -0.38 -18.19 -22.44
N SER A 722 -0.19 -16.91 -22.09
CA SER A 722 0.99 -16.45 -21.36
C SER A 722 1.10 -17.13 -20.00
N LEU A 723 -0.04 -17.30 -19.31
CA LEU A 723 -0.10 -17.94 -18.01
C LEU A 723 0.17 -19.45 -18.08
N THR A 724 -0.40 -20.16 -19.07
CA THR A 724 -0.11 -21.56 -19.37
C THR A 724 1.40 -21.78 -19.51
N THR A 725 2.08 -20.92 -20.27
CA THR A 725 3.54 -21.00 -20.49
C THR A 725 4.34 -20.86 -19.18
N ILE A 726 3.88 -20.03 -18.25
CA ILE A 726 4.54 -19.87 -16.94
C ILE A 726 4.30 -21.09 -16.07
N ILE A 727 3.06 -21.58 -16.00
CA ILE A 727 2.66 -22.73 -15.19
C ILE A 727 3.34 -24.01 -15.66
N ASP A 728 3.44 -24.22 -16.97
CA ASP A 728 4.12 -25.39 -17.55
C ASP A 728 5.58 -25.46 -17.07
N LYS A 729 6.29 -24.33 -17.07
CA LYS A 729 7.67 -24.26 -16.55
C LYS A 729 7.75 -24.58 -15.05
N ILE A 730 6.79 -24.11 -14.26
CA ILE A 730 6.75 -24.37 -12.81
C ILE A 730 6.46 -25.86 -12.56
N ASP A 731 5.47 -26.42 -13.26
CA ASP A 731 5.11 -27.84 -13.19
C ASP A 731 6.31 -28.71 -13.56
N ASP A 732 6.96 -28.43 -14.70
CA ASP A 732 8.14 -29.18 -15.14
C ASP A 732 9.30 -29.07 -14.14
N TYR A 733 9.57 -27.88 -13.61
CA TYR A 733 10.63 -27.69 -12.60
C TYR A 733 10.35 -28.47 -11.31
N LEU A 734 9.10 -28.55 -10.87
CA LEU A 734 8.73 -29.20 -9.61
C LEU A 734 8.53 -30.71 -9.73
N THR A 735 8.05 -31.19 -10.88
CA THR A 735 7.66 -32.60 -11.07
C THR A 735 8.62 -33.39 -11.95
N ASN A 736 9.32 -32.73 -12.88
CA ASN A 736 10.23 -33.34 -13.86
C ASN A 736 11.58 -32.61 -13.94
N PRO A 737 12.29 -32.36 -12.83
CA PRO A 737 13.47 -31.51 -12.86
C PRO A 737 14.58 -32.16 -13.71
N VAL A 738 15.14 -31.40 -14.67
CA VAL A 738 16.22 -31.86 -15.57
C VAL A 738 17.55 -31.95 -14.82
N PRO A 739 18.25 -33.10 -14.75
CA PRO A 739 19.52 -33.19 -14.04
C PRO A 739 20.63 -32.43 -14.78
N GLY A 740 21.54 -31.80 -14.04
CA GLY A 740 22.67 -31.10 -14.66
C GLY A 740 23.42 -30.21 -13.68
N ILE A 741 24.62 -29.78 -14.09
CA ILE A 741 25.48 -28.90 -13.28
C ILE A 741 24.84 -27.54 -13.03
N TRP A 742 23.93 -27.10 -13.92
CA TRP A 742 23.19 -25.85 -13.80
C TRP A 742 22.49 -25.68 -12.45
N ARG A 743 22.08 -26.77 -11.79
CA ARG A 743 21.46 -26.76 -10.45
C ARG A 743 22.38 -26.26 -9.33
N ASN A 744 23.68 -26.24 -9.60
CA ASN A 744 24.73 -25.78 -8.71
C ASN A 744 25.46 -24.57 -9.30
N THR A 745 25.00 -23.99 -10.40
CA THR A 745 25.65 -22.84 -11.05
C THR A 745 24.92 -21.55 -10.69
N ALA A 746 25.68 -20.54 -10.23
CA ALA A 746 25.19 -19.18 -10.02
C ALA A 746 25.96 -18.18 -10.90
N ILE A 747 25.25 -17.22 -11.48
CA ILE A 747 25.82 -16.12 -12.27
C ILE A 747 25.65 -14.83 -11.47
N LEU A 748 26.74 -14.14 -11.18
CA LEU A 748 26.78 -12.90 -10.40
C LEU A 748 27.25 -11.76 -11.30
N VAL A 749 26.40 -10.77 -11.52
CA VAL A 749 26.66 -9.66 -12.43
C VAL A 749 26.74 -8.36 -11.64
N GLY A 750 27.88 -7.68 -11.68
CA GLY A 750 28.12 -6.42 -10.98
C GLY A 750 28.30 -5.24 -11.94
N ASP A 751 27.57 -4.16 -11.70
CA ASP A 751 27.59 -2.94 -12.51
C ASP A 751 28.96 -2.25 -12.57
N ASP A 752 29.13 -1.37 -13.56
CA ASP A 752 30.38 -0.61 -13.74
C ASP A 752 30.46 0.52 -12.71
N PRO A 753 31.46 0.54 -11.80
CA PRO A 753 31.58 1.58 -10.78
C PRO A 753 31.92 2.98 -11.35
N LEU A 754 32.12 3.10 -12.66
CA LEU A 754 32.38 4.38 -13.33
C LEU A 754 31.11 5.02 -13.90
N ARG A 755 29.96 4.34 -13.89
CA ARG A 755 28.72 4.77 -14.57
C ARG A 755 27.46 4.32 -13.80
N PRO A 756 26.37 5.11 -13.80
CA PRO A 756 26.28 6.49 -14.27
C PRO A 756 27.07 7.46 -13.38
N ASN A 757 27.33 7.09 -12.12
CA ASN A 757 28.15 7.87 -11.20
C ASN A 757 29.54 7.22 -11.03
N VAL A 758 30.54 8.04 -10.74
CA VAL A 758 31.91 7.56 -10.53
C VAL A 758 32.12 7.18 -9.07
N GLY A 759 32.63 5.97 -8.84
CA GLY A 759 33.00 5.45 -7.51
C GLY A 759 32.01 4.47 -6.89
N GLU A 760 31.06 3.92 -7.66
CA GLU A 760 30.00 3.02 -7.16
C GLU A 760 30.46 1.56 -7.06
N THR A 761 31.55 1.28 -6.33
CA THR A 761 32.11 -0.08 -6.18
C THR A 761 31.23 -1.05 -5.40
N MET A 762 30.14 -0.56 -4.80
CA MET A 762 29.23 -1.34 -3.95
C MET A 762 28.59 -2.53 -4.66
N HIS A 763 28.33 -2.42 -5.97
CA HIS A 763 27.69 -3.49 -6.74
C HIS A 763 28.58 -4.73 -6.85
N ILE A 764 29.89 -4.51 -6.99
CA ILE A 764 30.89 -5.59 -7.01
C ILE A 764 31.05 -6.20 -5.62
N SER A 765 31.16 -5.36 -4.56
CA SER A 765 31.28 -5.89 -3.20
C SER A 765 30.06 -6.71 -2.78
N GLN A 766 28.84 -6.32 -3.18
CA GLN A 766 27.62 -7.09 -2.96
C GLN A 766 27.65 -8.46 -3.65
N CYS A 767 28.25 -8.56 -4.84
CA CYS A 767 28.44 -9.83 -5.54
C CYS A 767 29.45 -10.73 -4.80
N GLU A 768 30.58 -10.17 -4.36
CA GLU A 768 31.58 -10.89 -3.56
C GLU A 768 30.99 -11.37 -2.22
N ASP A 769 30.19 -10.54 -1.56
CA ASP A 769 29.51 -10.92 -0.32
C ASP A 769 28.51 -12.07 -0.54
N LEU A 770 27.80 -12.09 -1.67
CA LEU A 770 26.90 -13.17 -2.03
C LEU A 770 27.67 -14.45 -2.36
N ASP A 771 28.75 -14.36 -3.14
CA ASP A 771 29.63 -15.48 -3.48
C ASP A 771 30.16 -16.18 -2.21
N ASN A 772 30.66 -15.40 -1.25
CA ASN A 772 31.15 -15.91 0.03
C ASN A 772 30.08 -16.59 0.90
N ARG A 773 28.78 -16.34 0.62
CA ARG A 773 27.65 -16.96 1.33
C ARG A 773 27.11 -18.19 0.61
N LEU A 774 27.44 -18.39 -0.66
CA LEU A 774 27.03 -19.58 -1.39
C LEU A 774 27.79 -20.81 -0.88
N PRO A 775 27.15 -21.99 -0.80
CA PRO A 775 27.85 -23.21 -0.44
C PRO A 775 29.00 -23.49 -1.40
N ASN A 776 30.13 -24.00 -0.91
CA ASN A 776 31.29 -24.39 -1.75
C ASN A 776 30.97 -25.41 -2.87
N SER A 777 29.78 -26.02 -2.83
CA SER A 777 29.27 -26.88 -3.89
C SER A 777 28.69 -26.11 -5.09
N PHE A 778 28.60 -24.78 -5.01
CA PHE A 778 28.20 -23.93 -6.12
C PHE A 778 29.41 -23.57 -7.00
N ILE A 779 29.16 -23.51 -8.30
CA ILE A 779 30.06 -22.93 -9.28
C ILE A 779 29.56 -21.52 -9.54
N THR A 780 30.41 -20.53 -9.30
CA THR A 780 30.05 -19.12 -9.48
C THR A 780 30.75 -18.54 -10.70
N HIS A 781 29.96 -17.91 -11.57
CA HIS A 781 30.43 -17.14 -12.72
C HIS A 781 30.22 -15.67 -12.42
N LYS A 782 31.32 -14.93 -12.28
CA LYS A 782 31.32 -13.49 -11.99
C LYS A 782 31.50 -12.72 -13.30
N ILE A 783 30.58 -11.79 -13.57
CA ILE A 783 30.59 -10.89 -14.73
C ILE A 783 30.61 -9.47 -14.17
N TYR A 784 31.80 -8.90 -14.01
CA TYR A 784 31.96 -7.52 -13.54
C TYR A 784 32.20 -6.61 -14.75
N LEU A 785 31.32 -5.62 -14.95
CA LEU A 785 31.36 -4.80 -16.17
C LEU A 785 32.69 -4.06 -16.38
N THR A 786 33.44 -3.81 -15.30
CA THR A 786 34.80 -3.22 -15.34
C THR A 786 35.83 -4.09 -16.06
N GLU A 787 35.59 -5.41 -16.15
CA GLU A 787 36.49 -6.37 -16.79
C GLU A 787 36.31 -6.41 -18.32
N TYR A 788 35.26 -5.77 -18.83
CA TYR A 788 34.91 -5.76 -20.26
C TYR A 788 35.15 -4.37 -20.88
N PRO A 789 35.58 -4.30 -22.14
CA PRO A 789 35.94 -3.04 -22.79
C PRO A 789 34.72 -2.15 -23.09
N ASP A 790 34.93 -0.84 -22.98
CA ASP A 790 33.95 0.16 -23.42
C ASP A 790 33.86 0.19 -24.95
N VAL A 791 32.63 0.19 -25.46
CA VAL A 791 32.33 0.47 -26.87
C VAL A 791 31.40 1.67 -26.93
N GLN A 792 31.80 2.72 -27.66
CA GLN A 792 30.98 3.92 -27.83
C GLN A 792 29.66 3.58 -28.54
N ASP A 793 28.52 4.01 -27.98
CA ASP A 793 27.25 3.94 -28.68
C ASP A 793 27.23 4.99 -29.80
N PRO A 794 27.04 4.61 -31.07
CA PRO A 794 26.96 5.58 -32.17
C PRO A 794 25.71 6.47 -32.12
N THR A 795 24.71 6.11 -31.31
CA THR A 795 23.40 6.79 -31.23
C THR A 795 23.18 7.57 -29.92
N SER A 796 24.11 7.51 -28.97
CA SER A 796 24.00 8.24 -27.71
C SER A 796 25.37 8.67 -27.18
N ALA A 797 25.37 9.55 -26.18
CA ALA A 797 26.60 9.96 -25.49
C ALA A 797 27.16 8.87 -24.55
N TYR A 798 26.53 7.69 -24.50
CA TYR A 798 26.83 6.63 -23.54
C TYR A 798 27.69 5.53 -24.15
N VAL A 799 28.30 4.71 -23.28
CA VAL A 799 29.08 3.54 -23.68
C VAL A 799 28.24 2.26 -23.55
N ARG A 800 28.73 1.17 -24.14
CA ARG A 800 28.16 -0.17 -24.13
C ARG A 800 29.23 -1.17 -23.71
N LYS A 801 28.81 -2.31 -23.17
CA LYS A 801 29.68 -3.46 -22.86
C LYS A 801 29.17 -4.71 -23.61
N PRO A 802 29.32 -4.76 -24.95
CA PRO A 802 28.75 -5.84 -25.75
C PRO A 802 29.33 -7.21 -25.38
N ASP A 803 30.62 -7.28 -25.03
CA ASP A 803 31.25 -8.54 -24.63
C ASP A 803 30.70 -9.06 -23.29
N ALA A 804 30.40 -8.18 -22.33
CA ALA A 804 29.75 -8.56 -21.07
C ALA A 804 28.33 -9.08 -21.30
N ARG A 805 27.58 -8.44 -22.20
CA ARG A 805 26.24 -8.87 -22.61
C ARG A 805 26.28 -10.26 -23.24
N GLU A 806 27.21 -10.51 -24.15
CA GLU A 806 27.31 -11.82 -24.81
C GLU A 806 27.79 -12.92 -23.85
N ASP A 807 28.71 -12.62 -22.93
CA ASP A 807 29.10 -13.57 -21.89
C ASP A 807 27.92 -13.90 -20.97
N LEU A 808 27.16 -12.91 -20.52
CA LEU A 808 25.94 -13.12 -19.72
C LEU A 808 24.93 -14.03 -20.45
N LEU A 809 24.62 -13.73 -21.70
CA LEU A 809 23.66 -14.52 -22.48
C LEU A 809 24.17 -15.94 -22.72
N GLN A 810 25.47 -16.11 -22.96
CA GLN A 810 26.08 -17.43 -23.10
C GLN A 810 26.02 -18.21 -21.77
N LYS A 811 26.29 -17.58 -20.62
CA LYS A 811 26.20 -18.26 -19.32
C LYS A 811 24.78 -18.64 -18.95
N ILE A 812 23.79 -17.83 -19.31
CA ILE A 812 22.38 -18.20 -19.15
C ILE A 812 22.05 -19.40 -20.05
N TYR A 813 22.51 -19.39 -21.30
CA TYR A 813 22.33 -20.51 -22.24
C TYR A 813 22.97 -21.81 -21.73
N ASP A 814 24.16 -21.74 -21.12
CA ASP A 814 24.86 -22.90 -20.53
C ASP A 814 24.09 -23.50 -19.32
N GLY A 815 23.18 -22.73 -18.73
CA GLY A 815 22.30 -23.12 -17.63
C GLY A 815 22.81 -22.71 -16.25
N ALA A 816 21.97 -22.02 -15.49
CA ALA A 816 22.20 -21.64 -14.10
C ALA A 816 20.90 -21.68 -13.29
N VAL A 817 20.98 -22.04 -12.01
CA VAL A 817 19.83 -22.01 -11.09
C VAL A 817 19.60 -20.61 -10.54
N ILE A 818 20.67 -19.80 -10.44
CA ILE A 818 20.62 -18.44 -9.91
C ILE A 818 21.32 -17.51 -10.89
N VAL A 819 20.66 -16.42 -11.24
CA VAL A 819 21.25 -15.26 -11.90
C VAL A 819 20.95 -14.06 -11.03
N THR A 820 21.98 -13.35 -10.59
CA THR A 820 21.85 -12.16 -9.73
C THR A 820 22.54 -10.99 -10.39
N TYR A 821 21.83 -9.88 -10.52
CA TYR A 821 22.36 -8.60 -10.99
C TYR A 821 22.33 -7.58 -9.86
N MET A 822 23.46 -6.94 -9.58
CA MET A 822 23.59 -5.84 -8.65
C MET A 822 23.99 -4.59 -9.45
N GLY A 823 23.11 -3.61 -9.55
CA GLY A 823 23.37 -2.42 -10.35
C GLY A 823 22.15 -1.56 -10.65
N HIS A 824 22.35 -0.59 -11.53
CA HIS A 824 21.31 0.31 -12.02
C HIS A 824 20.39 -0.39 -13.02
N GLY A 825 19.11 -0.06 -12.98
CA GLY A 825 18.13 -0.63 -13.89
C GLY A 825 17.06 0.36 -14.28
N SER A 826 16.40 0.04 -15.39
CA SER A 826 15.12 0.62 -15.79
C SER A 826 14.12 -0.53 -16.00
N PRO A 827 12.82 -0.26 -16.25
CA PRO A 827 11.84 -1.31 -16.50
C PRO A 827 12.20 -2.29 -17.63
N THR A 828 13.15 -1.96 -18.52
CA THR A 828 13.48 -2.77 -19.70
C THR A 828 14.97 -3.07 -19.90
N VAL A 829 15.85 -2.60 -19.00
CA VAL A 829 17.31 -2.66 -19.18
C VAL A 829 18.04 -2.81 -17.84
N TRP A 830 19.06 -3.66 -17.80
CA TRP A 830 20.11 -3.68 -16.77
C TRP A 830 21.33 -2.89 -17.25
N ALA A 831 21.85 -2.02 -16.38
CA ALA A 831 22.97 -1.10 -16.58
C ALA A 831 22.77 -0.03 -17.67
N GLN A 832 23.41 1.12 -17.53
CA GLN A 832 23.43 2.15 -18.58
C GLN A 832 24.07 1.62 -19.87
N GLU A 833 24.99 0.68 -19.71
CA GLU A 833 25.78 -0.06 -20.69
C GLU A 833 24.95 -1.08 -21.49
N ARG A 834 23.71 -1.33 -21.06
CA ARG A 834 22.77 -2.31 -21.64
C ARG A 834 23.29 -3.75 -21.61
N VAL A 835 23.74 -4.23 -20.44
CA VAL A 835 24.24 -5.61 -20.28
C VAL A 835 23.14 -6.65 -20.50
N PHE A 836 21.90 -6.30 -20.20
CA PHE A 836 20.72 -7.12 -20.52
C PHE A 836 19.56 -6.20 -20.89
N THR A 837 18.83 -6.53 -21.95
CA THR A 837 17.67 -5.74 -22.41
C THR A 837 16.47 -6.64 -22.65
N GLN A 838 15.27 -6.07 -22.63
CA GLN A 838 14.06 -6.80 -22.99
C GLN A 838 14.14 -7.47 -24.38
N SER A 839 14.89 -6.89 -25.33
CA SER A 839 15.10 -7.46 -26.66
C SER A 839 15.93 -8.75 -26.67
N ASP A 840 16.60 -9.08 -25.56
CA ASP A 840 17.36 -10.32 -25.41
C ASP A 840 16.51 -11.52 -25.01
N LEU A 841 15.28 -11.31 -24.51
CA LEU A 841 14.41 -12.40 -24.05
C LEU A 841 14.21 -13.52 -25.08
N PRO A 842 13.98 -13.26 -26.39
CA PRO A 842 13.86 -14.33 -27.39
C PRO A 842 15.14 -15.12 -27.65
N ARG A 843 16.30 -14.62 -27.18
CA ARG A 843 17.60 -15.29 -27.30
C ARG A 843 17.85 -16.27 -26.16
N LEU A 844 17.06 -16.20 -25.07
CA LEU A 844 17.17 -17.11 -23.95
C LEU A 844 16.55 -18.45 -24.32
N ASN A 845 17.39 -19.42 -24.65
CA ASN A 845 16.98 -20.79 -24.90
C ASN A 845 17.81 -21.73 -24.01
N THR A 846 17.25 -22.14 -22.88
CA THR A 846 17.90 -23.02 -21.90
C THR A 846 17.36 -24.45 -21.98
N SER A 847 17.07 -24.91 -23.21
CA SER A 847 16.47 -26.22 -23.51
C SER A 847 17.34 -27.39 -23.10
#